data_AF-A0A0W7WV63-F1
#
_entry.id   AF-A0A0W7WV63-F1
#
_cell.length_a   1.000
_cell.length_b   1.000
_cell.length_c   1.000
_cell.angle_alpha   90.00
_cell.angle_beta   90.00
_cell.angle_gamma   90.00
#
_symmetry.space_group_name_H-M   'P 1'
#
loop_
_entity.id
_entity.type
_entity.pdbx_description
1 polymer ?
#
loop_
_entity_poly.entity_id
_entity_poly.type
_entity_poly.pdbx_seq_one_letter_code
_entity_poly.pdbx_strand_id
1 'polypeptide(L)'
;MTGAHNPPPTGADAAVSRWLLRREVLPDPVLRLICFPHAGGAATFFHGWQERVPAGVEVAAVCYPGRQNRIAEPPPASMDELADGVHAALGTLLDRPFALFGHSMGAVVAYEVAVRLADRDGVSPAALLVSGHAAPHRCAAAPPPAAVDDAEIVAPALAADPVLREAPQLLDLALPALRADYALLRAYRPVRTPVLAVPVVGYRGADDPRTTADDMRSWATATSAGFRLRTFPGDHFYLTAQEVVAEVAADAAAPAASATPEAPASAGGGVPLFVRRSARCPFAPDEQFARLRERAPVVRTVLPTGAEAWMVTRYADARRVLADQRRFSGRAAIDGPVPPPMPPGGFPPPRPGVFYTYEPDDHARVRRMLTGEFSAQRARALAPRTAALADEHLDAVERAGPPADLIADFALPVPRTLFLELLGVPADDTDRLHHDLALLLDFHPRHVEQQGAFERLDTYLGALVADQRRSTPDTVVGRLIRAHGTELDDAELTGITTQLLLAGYATVAGTLGLALLMLIDDPVQAKLVRDGDARPETMVEEVLRHLSVVAFGKVFLATEDVTVAGVRIAAGDYVLCQLPSANRDPALAPGLDRLDVTRAPPHHLALGHGAHYCLGAELARMELRVCIPRVLRRFPDLRLQRPLRDLRFTPLNAAYGVEALPVLW
;
A
#
# COMPACT_ATOMS: atom_id res chain seq x y z
N MET A 1 54.72 -8.92 25.79
CA MET A 1 54.20 -10.27 25.51
C MET A 1 52.92 -10.11 24.72
N THR A 2 53.05 -10.43 23.42
CA THR A 2 52.05 -10.67 22.36
C THR A 2 50.57 -10.38 22.62
N GLY A 3 50.07 -9.28 22.05
CA GLY A 3 48.66 -9.08 21.71
C GLY A 3 48.60 -8.50 20.30
N ALA A 4 48.14 -9.30 19.33
CA ALA A 4 48.13 -8.94 17.92
C ALA A 4 47.27 -7.70 17.66
N HIS A 5 47.83 -6.70 16.98
CA HIS A 5 47.07 -5.60 16.41
C HIS A 5 46.16 -6.16 15.32
N ASN A 6 44.84 -6.11 15.54
CA ASN A 6 43.88 -6.31 14.45
C ASN A 6 44.05 -5.19 13.41
N PRO A 7 43.99 -5.52 12.11
CA PRO A 7 43.99 -4.50 11.06
C PRO A 7 42.74 -3.60 11.18
N PRO A 8 42.80 -2.35 10.71
CA PRO A 8 41.64 -1.46 10.71
C PRO A 8 40.48 -2.06 9.91
N PRO A 9 39.23 -1.87 10.34
CA PRO A 9 38.06 -2.44 9.67
C PRO A 9 37.96 -1.97 8.22
N THR A 10 37.57 -2.89 7.33
CA THR A 10 37.29 -2.58 5.92
C THR A 10 36.07 -1.65 5.79
N GLY A 11 35.83 -1.05 4.62
CA GLY A 11 34.72 -0.09 4.43
C GLY A 11 33.32 -0.65 4.74
N ALA A 12 33.11 -1.97 4.59
CA ALA A 12 31.87 -2.63 4.98
C ALA A 12 31.78 -2.87 6.50
N ASP A 13 32.87 -3.29 7.15
CA ASP A 13 32.95 -3.44 8.62
C ASP A 13 32.78 -2.10 9.35
N ALA A 14 33.30 -1.01 8.77
CA ALA A 14 33.18 0.34 9.32
C ALA A 14 31.72 0.85 9.27
N ALA A 15 30.95 0.49 8.24
CA ALA A 15 29.54 0.83 8.12
C ALA A 15 28.66 0.04 9.12
N VAL A 16 28.94 -1.26 9.30
CA VAL A 16 28.28 -2.12 10.30
C VAL A 16 28.61 -1.65 11.72
N SER A 17 29.85 -1.24 11.99
CA SER A 17 30.31 -0.71 13.28
C SER A 17 29.64 0.60 13.71
N ARG A 18 29.07 1.38 12.78
CA ARG A 18 28.43 2.66 13.09
C ARG A 18 26.96 2.49 13.49
N TRP A 19 26.25 1.55 12.88
CA TRP A 19 24.84 1.31 13.14
C TRP A 19 24.58 0.32 14.28
N LEU A 20 25.56 -0.52 14.63
CA LEU A 20 25.38 -1.60 15.59
C LEU A 20 26.50 -1.61 16.61
N LEU A 21 26.12 -1.59 17.88
CA LEU A 21 27.01 -1.76 19.02
C LEU A 21 26.97 -3.22 19.48
N ARG A 22 28.11 -3.91 19.37
CA ARG A 22 28.31 -5.28 19.88
C ARG A 22 29.42 -5.24 20.92
N ARG A 23 29.08 -5.51 22.19
CA ARG A 23 30.07 -5.49 23.29
C ARG A 23 31.01 -6.69 23.24
N GLU A 24 30.48 -7.83 22.84
CA GLU A 24 31.21 -9.06 22.62
C GLU A 24 30.86 -9.54 21.21
N VAL A 25 31.88 -9.90 20.43
CA VAL A 25 31.68 -10.53 19.12
C VAL A 25 31.99 -12.00 19.28
N LEU A 26 30.96 -12.83 19.19
CA LEU A 26 31.10 -14.27 19.30
C LEU A 26 31.58 -14.83 17.96
N PRO A 27 32.56 -15.75 17.94
CA PRO A 27 33.06 -16.33 16.69
C PRO A 27 32.02 -17.23 16.00
N ASP A 28 31.12 -17.85 16.75
CA ASP A 28 30.08 -18.76 16.23
C ASP A 28 28.79 -18.65 17.08
N PRO A 29 28.04 -17.53 16.97
CA PRO A 29 26.81 -17.36 17.74
C PRO A 29 25.72 -18.31 17.24
N VAL A 30 25.01 -18.95 18.18
CA VAL A 30 23.84 -19.78 17.87
C VAL A 30 22.61 -18.92 17.52
N LEU A 31 22.58 -17.69 18.03
CA LEU A 31 21.53 -16.70 17.78
C LEU A 31 22.11 -15.28 17.94
N ARG A 32 21.67 -14.33 17.11
CA ARG A 32 21.90 -12.89 17.33
C ARG A 32 20.62 -12.20 17.79
N LEU A 33 20.66 -11.54 18.94
CA LEU A 33 19.55 -10.71 19.42
C LEU A 33 19.83 -9.25 19.07
N ILE A 34 19.03 -8.71 18.16
CA ILE A 34 19.16 -7.32 17.68
C ILE A 34 18.19 -6.44 18.46
N CYS A 35 18.71 -5.48 19.21
CA CYS A 35 17.96 -4.67 20.17
C CYS A 35 17.77 -3.23 19.68
N PHE A 36 16.52 -2.76 19.71
CA PHE A 36 16.10 -1.45 19.22
C PHE A 36 15.73 -0.53 20.41
N PRO A 37 16.46 0.58 20.62
CA PRO A 37 16.19 1.51 21.72
C PRO A 37 14.82 2.22 21.62
N HIS A 38 14.32 2.67 22.76
CA HIS A 38 13.13 3.52 22.91
C HIS A 38 13.37 4.96 22.41
N ALA A 39 12.32 5.79 22.35
CA ALA A 39 12.43 7.21 22.01
C ALA A 39 13.30 7.96 23.03
N GLY A 40 14.32 8.66 22.56
CA GLY A 40 15.36 9.27 23.40
C GLY A 40 16.43 8.30 23.90
N GLY A 41 16.18 7.00 23.77
CA GLY A 41 17.10 5.95 24.19
C GLY A 41 18.32 5.83 23.27
N ALA A 42 19.30 5.08 23.74
CA ALA A 42 20.55 4.85 23.05
C ALA A 42 20.98 3.37 23.16
N ALA A 43 21.93 2.93 22.32
CA ALA A 43 22.38 1.53 22.30
C ALA A 43 22.95 1.06 23.66
N THR A 44 23.45 2.01 24.46
CA THR A 44 23.94 1.77 25.84
C THR A 44 22.88 1.22 26.79
N PHE A 45 21.59 1.42 26.50
CA PHE A 45 20.49 0.85 27.27
C PHE A 45 20.59 -0.68 27.37
N PHE A 46 21.18 -1.32 26.36
CA PHE A 46 21.37 -2.77 26.30
C PHE A 46 22.76 -3.24 26.77
N HIS A 47 23.61 -2.35 27.31
CA HIS A 47 24.99 -2.69 27.66
C HIS A 47 25.15 -3.88 28.59
N GLY A 48 24.24 -4.05 29.55
CA GLY A 48 24.28 -5.14 30.54
C GLY A 48 23.61 -6.43 30.08
N TRP A 49 23.12 -6.50 28.84
CA TRP A 49 22.37 -7.66 28.35
C TRP A 49 23.28 -8.80 27.93
N GLN A 50 24.45 -8.51 27.37
CA GLN A 50 25.40 -9.55 26.93
C GLN A 50 25.79 -10.49 28.09
N GLU A 51 25.97 -9.97 29.31
CA GLU A 51 26.30 -10.80 30.47
C GLU A 51 25.10 -11.60 31.03
N ARG A 52 23.89 -11.34 30.53
CA ARG A 52 22.62 -11.91 31.05
C ARG A 52 21.94 -12.88 30.08
N VAL A 53 22.36 -12.91 28.81
CA VAL A 53 21.86 -13.87 27.83
C VAL A 53 22.61 -15.22 27.93
N PRO A 54 22.02 -16.35 27.51
CA PRO A 54 22.69 -17.64 27.50
C PRO A 54 23.98 -17.66 26.68
N ALA A 55 24.91 -18.55 27.05
CA ALA A 55 26.15 -18.77 26.30
C ALA A 55 25.83 -19.12 24.83
N GLY A 56 26.39 -18.34 23.90
CA GLY A 56 26.16 -18.49 22.46
C GLY A 56 25.20 -17.47 21.83
N VAL A 57 24.50 -16.65 22.63
CA VAL A 57 23.70 -15.53 22.12
C VAL A 57 24.56 -14.26 22.03
N GLU A 58 24.66 -13.68 20.83
CA GLU A 58 25.33 -12.39 20.61
C GLU A 58 24.28 -11.27 20.65
N VAL A 59 24.51 -10.23 21.46
CA VAL A 59 23.65 -9.05 21.53
C VAL A 59 24.22 -7.92 20.68
N ALA A 60 23.40 -7.40 19.75
CA ALA A 60 23.71 -6.24 18.93
C ALA A 60 22.67 -5.15 19.16
N ALA A 61 23.08 -3.96 19.61
CA ALA A 61 22.17 -2.85 19.85
C ALA A 61 22.25 -1.79 18.74
N VAL A 62 21.11 -1.30 18.27
CA VAL A 62 21.04 -0.32 17.18
C VAL A 62 21.42 1.08 17.66
N CYS A 63 22.31 1.73 16.92
CA CYS A 63 22.81 3.10 17.15
C CYS A 63 22.11 4.09 16.22
N TYR A 64 21.04 4.74 16.70
CA TYR A 64 20.32 5.75 15.92
C TYR A 64 21.18 7.01 15.65
N PRO A 65 21.00 7.68 14.49
CA PRO A 65 21.64 8.97 14.21
C PRO A 65 21.28 10.06 15.24
N GLY A 66 22.14 11.08 15.37
CA GLY A 66 21.90 12.24 16.21
C GLY A 66 22.13 12.03 17.70
N ARG A 67 22.79 10.94 18.11
CA ARG A 67 23.18 10.69 19.51
C ARG A 67 24.46 9.86 19.62
N GLN A 68 25.06 9.84 20.81
CA GLN A 68 26.30 9.09 21.12
C GLN A 68 27.44 9.37 20.14
N ASN A 69 28.07 8.34 19.57
CA ASN A 69 29.14 8.45 18.58
C ASN A 69 28.64 8.98 17.21
N ARG A 70 27.33 9.15 17.04
CA ARG A 70 26.66 9.70 15.85
C ARG A 70 26.00 11.07 16.13
N ILE A 71 26.40 11.76 17.19
CA ILE A 71 25.81 13.05 17.63
C ILE A 71 25.91 14.16 16.56
N ALA A 72 26.93 14.12 15.70
CA ALA A 72 27.13 15.11 14.64
C ALA A 72 26.22 14.89 13.41
N GLU A 73 25.48 13.79 13.38
CA GLU A 73 24.55 13.46 12.30
C GLU A 73 23.17 14.03 12.60
N PRO A 74 22.41 14.46 11.58
CA PRO A 74 21.02 14.82 11.78
C PRO A 74 20.22 13.60 12.29
N PRO A 75 19.31 13.78 13.25
CA PRO A 75 18.32 12.76 13.57
C PRO A 75 17.47 12.39 12.33
N PRO A 76 16.96 11.15 12.26
CA PRO A 76 16.11 10.72 11.14
C PRO A 76 14.83 11.57 11.03
N ALA A 77 14.43 11.91 9.81
CA ALA A 77 13.27 12.74 9.52
C ALA A 77 11.96 11.93 9.39
N SER A 78 12.06 10.62 9.12
CA SER A 78 10.89 9.73 9.06
C SER A 78 11.20 8.34 9.64
N MET A 79 10.13 7.60 9.98
CA MET A 79 10.26 6.21 10.45
C MET A 79 10.85 5.33 9.34
N ASP A 80 10.53 5.63 8.08
CA ASP A 80 11.04 4.92 6.92
C ASP A 80 12.54 5.08 6.75
N GLU A 81 13.05 6.32 6.88
CA GLU A 81 14.48 6.61 6.81
C GLU A 81 15.25 5.84 7.89
N LEU A 82 14.72 5.85 9.13
CA LEU A 82 15.34 5.14 10.24
C LEU A 82 15.37 3.62 9.99
N ALA A 83 14.22 3.03 9.64
CA ALA A 83 14.11 1.59 9.41
C ALA A 83 14.92 1.14 8.19
N ASP A 84 15.01 1.94 7.12
CA ASP A 84 15.86 1.67 5.95
C ASP A 84 17.34 1.69 6.30
N GLY A 85 17.78 2.68 7.09
CA GLY A 85 19.17 2.77 7.53
C GLY A 85 19.58 1.57 8.39
N VAL A 86 18.70 1.09 9.27
CA VAL A 86 18.97 -0.11 10.08
C VAL A 86 18.94 -1.37 9.22
N HIS A 87 17.93 -1.55 8.36
CA HIS A 87 17.83 -2.66 7.42
C HIS A 87 19.11 -2.84 6.60
N ALA A 88 19.62 -1.76 6.00
CA ALA A 88 20.85 -1.78 5.22
C ALA A 88 22.08 -2.21 6.05
N ALA A 89 22.12 -1.88 7.34
CA ALA A 89 23.23 -2.22 8.23
C ALA A 89 23.19 -3.67 8.74
N LEU A 90 22.03 -4.33 8.71
CA LEU A 90 21.89 -5.69 9.22
C LEU A 90 22.50 -6.77 8.31
N GLY A 91 22.75 -6.47 7.03
CA GLY A 91 23.07 -7.48 6.01
C GLY A 91 24.17 -8.49 6.40
N THR A 92 25.23 -8.06 7.09
CA THR A 92 26.33 -8.96 7.51
C THR A 92 26.05 -9.76 8.78
N LEU A 93 24.95 -9.48 9.49
CA LEU A 93 24.54 -10.19 10.71
C LEU A 93 23.44 -11.24 10.47
N LEU A 94 22.96 -11.37 9.24
CA LEU A 94 21.88 -12.30 8.86
C LEU A 94 22.41 -13.70 8.45
N ASP A 95 23.71 -13.96 8.56
CA ASP A 95 24.33 -15.26 8.27
C ASP A 95 24.02 -16.34 9.32
N ARG A 96 23.45 -15.95 10.46
CA ARG A 96 23.02 -16.83 11.56
C ARG A 96 21.59 -16.52 11.94
N PRO A 97 20.89 -17.45 12.64
CA PRO A 97 19.59 -17.15 13.21
C PRO A 97 19.64 -15.86 14.04
N PHE A 98 18.61 -15.03 13.90
CA PHE A 98 18.52 -13.77 14.63
C PHE A 98 17.09 -13.50 15.09
N ALA A 99 16.95 -12.71 16.14
CA ALA A 99 15.67 -12.23 16.64
C ALA A 99 15.73 -10.72 16.86
N LEU A 100 14.57 -10.06 16.75
CA LEU A 100 14.48 -8.60 16.88
C LEU A 100 13.75 -8.26 18.19
N PHE A 101 14.37 -7.48 19.06
CA PHE A 101 13.76 -6.99 20.29
C PHE A 101 13.63 -5.47 20.26
N GLY A 102 12.42 -4.95 20.44
CA GLY A 102 12.17 -3.52 20.49
C GLY A 102 11.35 -3.08 21.68
N HIS A 103 11.75 -1.97 22.30
CA HIS A 103 11.03 -1.35 23.42
C HIS A 103 10.51 0.05 23.07
N SER A 104 9.24 0.33 23.39
CA SER A 104 8.57 1.59 23.09
C SER A 104 8.66 1.90 21.59
N MET A 105 9.22 3.05 21.20
CA MET A 105 9.53 3.34 19.79
C MET A 105 10.30 2.21 19.09
N GLY A 106 11.24 1.58 19.79
CA GLY A 106 12.02 0.47 19.25
C GLY A 106 11.16 -0.73 18.84
N ALA A 107 10.00 -0.94 19.46
CA ALA A 107 9.06 -2.00 19.05
C ALA A 107 8.50 -1.74 17.64
N VAL A 108 8.19 -0.47 17.35
CA VAL A 108 7.75 -0.03 16.03
C VAL A 108 8.88 -0.13 15.01
N VAL A 109 10.08 0.36 15.36
CA VAL A 109 11.26 0.26 14.47
C VAL A 109 11.62 -1.20 14.17
N ALA A 110 11.58 -2.08 15.18
CA ALA A 110 11.84 -3.51 15.02
C ALA A 110 10.82 -4.17 14.08
N TYR A 111 9.54 -3.82 14.20
CA TYR A 111 8.50 -4.26 13.28
C TYR A 111 8.78 -3.77 11.84
N GLU A 112 9.05 -2.48 11.66
CA GLU A 112 9.31 -1.88 10.35
C GLU A 112 10.56 -2.48 9.68
N VAL A 113 11.58 -2.85 10.46
CA VAL A 113 12.75 -3.59 9.97
C VAL A 113 12.39 -5.04 9.63
N ALA A 114 11.57 -5.71 10.45
CA ALA A 114 11.08 -7.06 10.14
C ALA A 114 10.29 -7.09 8.82
N VAL A 115 9.45 -6.08 8.57
CA VAL A 115 8.72 -5.90 7.32
C VAL A 115 9.69 -5.75 6.16
N ARG A 116 10.72 -4.89 6.27
CA ARG A 116 11.74 -4.72 5.23
C ARG A 116 12.52 -6.00 4.94
N LEU A 117 12.93 -6.73 5.97
CA LEU A 117 13.64 -8.01 5.81
C LEU A 117 12.78 -9.05 5.07
N ALA A 118 11.49 -9.16 5.45
CA ALA A 118 10.56 -10.07 4.80
C ALA A 118 10.28 -9.67 3.34
N ASP A 119 10.00 -8.38 3.10
CA ASP A 119 9.58 -7.86 1.80
C ASP A 119 10.74 -7.74 0.80
N ARG A 120 11.94 -7.35 1.26
CA ARG A 120 13.09 -7.05 0.39
C ARG A 120 14.04 -8.23 0.24
N ASP A 121 14.27 -8.97 1.31
CA ASP A 121 15.30 -10.01 1.35
C ASP A 121 14.72 -11.43 1.43
N GLY A 122 13.42 -11.57 1.71
CA GLY A 122 12.78 -12.86 1.98
C GLY A 122 13.32 -13.53 3.26
N VAL A 123 13.93 -12.75 4.16
CA VAL A 123 14.53 -13.22 5.40
C VAL A 123 13.58 -12.92 6.54
N SER A 124 13.36 -13.89 7.43
CA SER A 124 12.50 -13.74 8.61
C SER A 124 13.31 -13.95 9.88
N PRO A 125 13.17 -13.09 10.90
CA PRO A 125 13.73 -13.37 12.22
C PRO A 125 13.07 -14.61 12.84
N ALA A 126 13.78 -15.26 13.75
CA ALA A 126 13.27 -16.37 14.55
C ALA A 126 12.07 -15.93 15.43
N ALA A 127 12.11 -14.69 15.93
CA ALA A 127 11.03 -14.08 16.69
C ALA A 127 11.08 -12.54 16.59
N LEU A 128 9.92 -11.91 16.71
CA LEU A 128 9.75 -10.47 16.91
C LEU A 128 9.27 -10.23 18.35
N LEU A 129 10.11 -9.62 19.17
CA LEU A 129 9.90 -9.40 20.59
C LEU A 129 9.62 -7.91 20.83
N VAL A 130 8.41 -7.58 21.28
CA VAL A 130 7.91 -6.19 21.31
C VAL A 130 7.48 -5.81 22.72
N SER A 131 7.86 -4.61 23.16
CA SER A 131 7.65 -4.18 24.55
C SER A 131 7.13 -2.76 24.64
N GLY A 132 6.15 -2.51 25.52
CA GLY A 132 5.77 -1.15 25.93
C GLY A 132 5.29 -0.24 24.80
N HIS A 133 4.61 -0.78 23.79
CA HIS A 133 3.99 0.00 22.73
C HIS A 133 2.84 -0.75 22.08
N ALA A 134 1.79 -0.05 21.66
CA ALA A 134 0.72 -0.63 20.86
C ALA A 134 1.25 -1.09 19.48
N ALA A 135 0.54 -2.04 18.86
CA ALA A 135 0.91 -2.49 17.53
C ALA A 135 0.71 -1.36 16.48
N PRO A 136 1.51 -1.37 15.39
CA PRO A 136 1.51 -0.32 14.37
C PRO A 136 0.14 0.11 13.85
N HIS A 137 -0.82 -0.81 13.71
CA HIS A 137 -2.16 -0.50 13.22
C HIS A 137 -3.00 0.38 14.15
N ARG A 138 -2.69 0.40 15.46
CA ARG A 138 -3.33 1.32 16.41
C ARG A 138 -2.77 2.74 16.31
N CYS A 139 -1.51 2.88 15.92
CA CYS A 139 -0.89 4.19 15.67
C CYS A 139 -1.57 4.89 14.48
N ALA A 140 -1.94 4.12 13.45
CA ALA A 140 -2.67 4.63 12.28
C ALA A 140 -4.06 5.20 12.63
N ALA A 141 -4.75 4.62 13.61
CA ALA A 141 -6.13 4.97 13.96
C ALA A 141 -6.29 6.25 14.79
N ALA A 142 -5.21 6.78 15.39
CA ALA A 142 -5.28 7.96 16.25
C ALA A 142 -5.20 9.27 15.44
N PRO A 143 -6.00 10.31 15.77
CA PRO A 143 -5.94 11.61 15.10
C PRO A 143 -4.53 12.23 15.19
N PRO A 144 -4.11 13.06 14.20
CA PRO A 144 -2.80 13.70 14.22
C PRO A 144 -2.70 14.64 15.43
N PRO A 145 -1.74 14.42 16.34
CA PRO A 145 -1.69 15.20 17.57
C PRO A 145 -1.05 16.59 17.34
N ALA A 146 -1.43 17.59 18.14
CA ALA A 146 -0.97 19.00 18.07
C ALA A 146 0.57 19.15 18.18
N ALA A 147 1.20 20.30 17.92
CA ALA A 147 2.67 20.43 18.08
C ALA A 147 3.17 19.92 19.45
N VAL A 148 4.34 19.26 19.47
CA VAL A 148 4.89 18.69 20.71
C VAL A 148 5.44 19.79 21.60
N ASP A 149 4.95 19.89 22.84
CA ASP A 149 5.56 20.72 23.87
C ASP A 149 6.81 20.01 24.43
N ASP A 150 7.91 20.73 24.58
CA ASP A 150 9.14 20.20 25.18
C ASP A 150 8.88 19.64 26.58
N ALA A 151 7.91 20.19 27.32
CA ALA A 151 7.52 19.67 28.63
C ALA A 151 7.05 18.20 28.58
N GLU A 152 6.38 17.80 27.49
CA GLU A 152 5.90 16.42 27.26
C GLU A 152 7.02 15.45 26.85
N ILE A 153 8.15 15.98 26.36
CA ILE A 153 9.33 15.21 25.95
C ILE A 153 10.30 15.02 27.12
N VAL A 154 10.56 16.10 27.86
CA VAL A 154 11.63 16.17 28.87
C VAL A 154 11.32 15.28 30.07
N ALA A 155 10.09 15.31 30.60
CA ALA A 155 9.75 14.54 31.80
C ALA A 155 9.93 13.02 31.63
N PRO A 156 9.46 12.39 30.53
CA PRO A 156 9.77 10.99 30.22
C PRO A 156 11.27 10.70 30.07
N ALA A 157 12.04 11.59 29.45
CA ALA A 157 13.47 11.40 29.24
C ALA A 157 14.26 11.41 30.56
N LEU A 158 13.93 12.34 31.47
CA LEU A 158 14.51 12.40 32.81
C LEU A 158 14.12 11.20 33.69
N ALA A 159 12.94 10.62 33.48
CA ALA A 159 12.53 9.40 34.16
C ALA A 159 13.33 8.18 33.67
N ALA A 160 13.57 8.09 32.36
CA ALA A 160 14.27 6.97 31.73
C ALA A 160 15.79 6.95 31.98
N ASP A 161 16.43 8.12 32.10
CA ASP A 161 17.89 8.24 32.17
C ASP A 161 18.36 8.97 33.45
N PRO A 162 18.98 8.25 34.40
CA PRO A 162 19.57 8.86 35.59
C PRO A 162 20.64 9.93 35.30
N VAL A 163 21.39 9.80 34.21
CA VAL A 163 22.47 10.74 33.83
C VAL A 163 21.87 12.07 33.38
N LEU A 164 20.79 12.04 32.57
CA LEU A 164 20.09 13.26 32.17
C LEU A 164 19.46 13.98 33.37
N ARG A 165 19.05 13.23 34.41
CA ARG A 165 18.50 13.79 35.65
C ARG A 165 19.53 14.51 36.50
N GLU A 166 20.75 13.98 36.56
CA GLU A 166 21.85 14.53 37.37
C GLU A 166 22.62 15.65 36.65
N ALA A 167 22.52 15.72 35.31
CA ALA A 167 23.21 16.71 34.48
C ALA A 167 22.26 17.37 33.46
N PRO A 168 21.42 18.33 33.88
CA PRO A 168 20.44 19.01 33.00
C PRO A 168 21.08 19.69 31.77
N GLN A 169 22.34 20.10 31.85
CA GLN A 169 23.11 20.65 30.72
C GLN A 169 23.30 19.66 29.55
N LEU A 170 23.16 18.35 29.80
CA LEU A 170 23.16 17.33 28.75
C LEU A 170 21.80 17.22 28.04
N LEU A 171 20.73 17.76 28.64
CA LEU A 171 19.41 17.79 28.04
C LEU A 171 19.41 18.62 26.76
N ASP A 172 20.09 19.78 26.75
CA ASP A 172 20.20 20.64 25.55
C ASP A 172 20.84 19.90 24.37
N LEU A 173 21.78 18.99 24.66
CA LEU A 173 22.44 18.17 23.65
C LEU A 173 21.55 17.00 23.17
N ALA A 174 20.71 16.45 24.05
CA ALA A 174 19.80 15.34 23.74
C ALA A 174 18.46 15.79 23.11
N LEU A 175 18.05 17.04 23.36
CA LEU A 175 16.74 17.57 23.00
C LEU A 175 16.44 17.50 21.49
N PRO A 176 17.39 17.76 20.56
CA PRO A 176 17.14 17.58 19.13
C PRO A 176 16.75 16.15 18.76
N ALA A 177 17.45 15.15 19.30
CA ALA A 177 17.18 13.74 19.05
C ALA A 177 15.88 13.28 19.70
N LEU A 178 15.60 13.75 20.92
CA LEU A 178 14.34 13.52 21.61
C LEU A 178 13.14 14.09 20.84
N ARG A 179 13.22 15.35 20.38
CA ARG A 179 12.18 15.98 19.55
C ARG A 179 11.95 15.20 18.26
N ALA A 180 13.02 14.77 17.61
CA ALA A 180 12.92 13.95 16.40
C ALA A 180 12.19 12.64 16.67
N ASP A 181 12.59 11.86 17.68
CA ASP A 181 11.95 10.57 18.01
C ASP A 181 10.47 10.70 18.36
N TYR A 182 10.10 11.74 19.12
CA TYR A 182 8.70 12.00 19.46
C TYR A 182 7.90 12.49 18.25
N ALA A 183 8.51 13.30 17.38
CA ALA A 183 7.91 13.69 16.11
C ALA A 183 7.69 12.48 15.21
N LEU A 184 8.66 11.55 15.15
CA LEU A 184 8.54 10.29 14.41
C LEU A 184 7.36 9.47 14.90
N LEU A 185 7.27 9.19 16.21
CA LEU A 185 6.16 8.43 16.78
C LEU A 185 4.79 9.07 16.52
N ARG A 186 4.71 10.40 16.59
CA ARG A 186 3.45 11.13 16.40
C ARG A 186 3.02 11.21 14.95
N ALA A 187 3.99 11.36 14.04
CA ALA A 187 3.77 11.34 12.59
C ALA A 187 3.63 9.91 12.04
N TYR A 188 4.01 8.89 12.81
CA TYR A 188 4.00 7.51 12.35
C TYR A 188 2.57 7.02 12.05
N ARG A 189 2.28 6.93 10.75
CA ARG A 189 1.02 6.43 10.19
C ARG A 189 1.40 5.47 9.05
N PRO A 190 1.73 4.21 9.38
CA PRO A 190 2.17 3.26 8.36
C PRO A 190 1.03 3.05 7.36
N VAL A 191 1.31 3.23 6.07
CA VAL A 191 0.33 3.03 4.99
C VAL A 191 -0.05 1.55 4.90
N ARG A 192 0.88 0.64 5.26
CA ARG A 192 0.68 -0.80 5.26
C ARG A 192 1.13 -1.37 6.61
N THR A 193 0.32 -2.26 7.17
CA THR A 193 0.63 -3.02 8.39
C THR A 193 0.60 -4.52 8.09
N PRO A 194 1.56 -5.04 7.30
CA PRO A 194 1.56 -6.44 6.90
C PRO A 194 1.70 -7.37 8.11
N VAL A 195 0.99 -8.49 8.03
CA VAL A 195 1.04 -9.52 9.07
C VAL A 195 2.21 -10.45 8.78
N LEU A 196 3.16 -10.49 9.70
CA LEU A 196 4.41 -11.23 9.56
C LEU A 196 4.19 -12.72 9.84
N ALA A 197 4.90 -13.59 9.11
CA ALA A 197 4.96 -15.02 9.39
C ALA A 197 5.99 -15.35 10.50
N VAL A 198 6.11 -14.48 11.50
CA VAL A 198 7.11 -14.51 12.57
C VAL A 198 6.41 -14.61 13.92
N PRO A 199 6.81 -15.51 14.83
CA PRO A 199 6.25 -15.53 16.18
C PRO A 199 6.44 -14.18 16.88
N VAL A 200 5.37 -13.64 17.47
CA VAL A 200 5.44 -12.36 18.22
C VAL A 200 5.28 -12.61 19.71
N VAL A 201 6.19 -12.04 20.51
CA VAL A 201 6.06 -12.03 21.96
C VAL A 201 5.99 -10.60 22.45
N GLY A 202 4.85 -10.24 23.06
CA GLY A 202 4.62 -8.96 23.71
C GLY A 202 5.05 -8.97 25.17
N TYR A 203 5.65 -7.88 25.62
CA TYR A 203 6.06 -7.66 27.00
C TYR A 203 5.50 -6.33 27.54
N ARG A 204 5.03 -6.30 28.79
CA ARG A 204 4.64 -5.06 29.49
C ARG A 204 4.97 -5.04 30.97
N GLY A 205 5.10 -3.84 31.51
CA GLY A 205 5.01 -3.57 32.95
C GLY A 205 3.57 -3.63 33.43
N ALA A 206 3.35 -4.18 34.62
CA ALA A 206 2.04 -4.25 35.25
C ALA A 206 1.47 -2.84 35.52
N ASP A 207 2.37 -1.92 35.90
CA ASP A 207 2.07 -0.56 36.33
C ASP A 207 2.43 0.47 35.24
N ASP A 208 2.60 0.04 33.99
CA ASP A 208 2.92 0.93 32.87
C ASP A 208 1.73 1.88 32.57
N PRO A 209 1.87 3.20 32.80
CA PRO A 209 0.79 4.15 32.57
C PRO A 209 0.60 4.50 31.09
N ARG A 210 1.52 4.08 30.21
CA ARG A 210 1.54 4.43 28.79
C ARG A 210 1.04 3.31 27.89
N THR A 211 1.01 2.07 28.36
CA THR A 211 0.64 0.93 27.53
C THR A 211 -0.20 -0.07 28.30
N THR A 212 -1.44 -0.25 27.85
CA THR A 212 -2.38 -1.16 28.47
C THR A 212 -2.14 -2.61 28.03
N ALA A 213 -2.74 -3.57 28.73
CA ALA A 213 -2.75 -4.97 28.27
C ALA A 213 -3.41 -5.11 26.90
N ASP A 214 -4.42 -4.29 26.60
CA ASP A 214 -5.15 -4.32 25.34
C ASP A 214 -4.28 -3.80 24.18
N ASP A 215 -3.51 -2.75 24.43
CA ASP A 215 -2.51 -2.24 23.48
C ASP A 215 -1.48 -3.31 23.14
N MET A 216 -0.99 -4.05 24.13
CA MET A 216 -0.07 -5.14 23.84
C MET A 216 -0.74 -6.33 23.13
N ARG A 217 -1.98 -6.68 23.47
CA ARG A 217 -2.73 -7.75 22.78
C ARG A 217 -3.00 -7.42 21.33
N SER A 218 -3.04 -6.14 20.95
CA SER A 218 -3.19 -5.73 19.56
C SER A 218 -2.12 -6.35 18.65
N TRP A 219 -0.91 -6.63 19.15
CA TRP A 219 0.15 -7.30 18.37
C TRP A 219 -0.21 -8.69 17.87
N ALA A 220 -1.24 -9.34 18.41
CA ALA A 220 -1.75 -10.59 17.88
C ALA A 220 -2.22 -10.48 16.42
N THR A 221 -2.66 -9.30 15.98
CA THR A 221 -3.08 -9.08 14.59
C THR A 221 -1.90 -8.87 13.65
N ALA A 222 -0.70 -8.56 14.17
CA ALA A 222 0.50 -8.29 13.38
C ALA A 222 1.27 -9.57 12.98
N THR A 223 0.81 -10.76 13.40
CA THR A 223 1.45 -12.04 13.08
C THR A 223 0.46 -13.16 12.75
N SER A 224 0.87 -14.06 11.85
CA SER A 224 0.17 -15.33 11.59
C SER A 224 0.82 -16.54 12.23
N ALA A 225 1.95 -16.38 12.91
CA ALA A 225 2.72 -17.47 13.53
C ALA A 225 2.48 -17.60 15.05
N GLY A 226 1.51 -16.85 15.58
CA GLY A 226 1.10 -16.89 16.98
C GLY A 226 1.66 -15.74 17.82
N PHE A 227 0.91 -15.38 18.85
CA PHE A 227 1.23 -14.28 19.76
C PHE A 227 1.17 -14.72 21.22
N ARG A 228 2.13 -14.27 22.03
CA ARG A 228 2.13 -14.44 23.50
C ARG A 228 2.34 -13.10 24.19
N LEU A 229 1.69 -12.88 25.32
CA LEU A 229 1.87 -11.68 26.15
C LEU A 229 2.41 -12.06 27.53
N ARG A 230 3.50 -11.42 27.94
CA ARG A 230 4.09 -11.51 29.28
C ARG A 230 3.96 -10.19 30.01
N THR A 231 3.65 -10.25 31.30
CA THR A 231 3.53 -9.08 32.19
C THR A 231 4.52 -9.22 33.33
N PHE A 232 5.30 -8.17 33.60
CA PHE A 232 6.30 -8.11 34.66
C PHE A 232 5.95 -7.00 35.66
N PRO A 233 6.37 -7.11 36.93
CA PRO A 233 6.28 -5.99 37.87
C PRO A 233 7.10 -4.79 37.37
N GLY A 234 6.57 -3.57 37.56
CA GLY A 234 7.25 -2.33 37.19
C GLY A 234 6.46 -1.44 36.23
N ASP A 235 7.02 -0.25 36.00
CA ASP A 235 6.47 0.79 35.12
C ASP A 235 6.87 0.54 33.65
N HIS A 236 6.85 1.59 32.83
CA HIS A 236 7.23 1.51 31.42
C HIS A 236 8.67 1.01 31.20
N PHE A 237 9.60 1.24 32.12
CA PHE A 237 11.03 0.90 31.98
C PHE A 237 11.47 -0.31 32.81
N TYR A 238 10.55 -1.24 33.07
CA TYR A 238 10.76 -2.50 33.82
C TYR A 238 11.88 -3.43 33.29
N LEU A 239 12.41 -3.19 32.08
CA LEU A 239 13.39 -4.04 31.37
C LEU A 239 14.78 -4.15 32.03
N THR A 240 15.02 -3.47 33.15
CA THR A 240 16.33 -3.46 33.84
C THR A 240 16.57 -4.70 34.70
N ALA A 241 15.52 -5.44 35.04
CA ALA A 241 15.58 -6.66 35.84
C ALA A 241 16.20 -7.85 35.08
N GLN A 242 17.05 -8.63 35.76
CA GLN A 242 17.74 -9.79 35.16
C GLN A 242 16.78 -10.86 34.63
N GLU A 243 15.68 -11.10 35.34
CA GLU A 243 14.64 -12.08 34.96
C GLU A 243 14.00 -11.74 33.61
N VAL A 244 13.83 -10.45 33.30
CA VAL A 244 13.22 -10.00 32.04
C VAL A 244 14.14 -10.31 30.86
N VAL A 245 15.44 -10.06 31.00
CA VAL A 245 16.43 -10.32 29.93
C VAL A 245 16.57 -11.81 29.65
N ALA A 246 16.54 -12.64 30.70
CA ALA A 246 16.58 -14.09 30.57
C ALA A 246 15.36 -14.63 29.81
N GLU A 247 14.15 -14.14 30.10
CA GLU A 247 12.92 -14.52 29.41
C GLU A 247 12.91 -14.05 27.94
N VAL A 248 13.37 -12.83 27.66
CA VAL A 248 13.52 -12.33 26.28
C VAL A 248 14.47 -13.21 25.47
N ALA A 249 15.61 -13.60 26.05
CA ALA A 249 16.57 -14.48 25.39
C ALA A 249 16.02 -15.90 25.19
N ALA A 250 15.28 -16.42 26.17
CA ALA A 250 14.63 -17.73 26.06
C ALA A 250 13.56 -17.75 24.97
N ASP A 251 12.71 -16.71 24.91
CA ASP A 251 11.69 -16.58 23.86
C ASP A 251 12.32 -16.38 22.48
N ALA A 252 13.45 -15.67 22.38
CA ALA A 252 14.19 -15.48 21.13
C ALA A 252 14.82 -16.78 20.60
N ALA A 253 15.17 -17.72 21.49
CA ALA A 253 15.76 -19.01 21.15
C ALA A 253 14.72 -20.16 21.05
N ALA A 254 13.46 -19.90 21.40
CA ALA A 254 12.43 -20.93 21.40
C ALA A 254 12.07 -21.35 19.96
N PRO A 255 12.02 -22.66 19.66
CA PRO A 255 11.48 -23.11 18.38
C PRO A 255 10.02 -22.66 18.27
N ALA A 256 9.59 -22.23 17.08
CA ALA A 256 8.23 -21.80 16.80
C ALA A 256 7.24 -22.90 17.21
N ALA A 257 6.67 -22.79 18.41
CA ALA A 257 5.72 -23.76 18.92
C ALA A 257 4.44 -23.66 18.08
N SER A 258 4.02 -24.79 17.53
CA SER A 258 2.79 -24.94 16.76
C SER A 258 1.58 -24.53 17.60
N ALA A 259 1.16 -23.27 17.51
CA ALA A 259 -0.18 -22.86 17.89
C ALA A 259 -1.12 -23.30 16.77
N THR A 260 -1.96 -24.29 17.04
CA THR A 260 -2.97 -24.82 16.13
C THR A 260 -3.93 -23.70 15.69
N PRO A 261 -4.10 -23.41 14.39
CA PRO A 261 -5.21 -22.62 13.90
C PRO A 261 -6.34 -23.56 13.46
N GLU A 262 -7.49 -23.47 14.12
CA GLU A 262 -8.75 -24.04 13.63
C GLU A 262 -9.41 -23.03 12.68
N ALA A 263 -9.20 -23.21 11.37
CA ALA A 263 -10.04 -22.79 10.22
C ALA A 263 -9.20 -22.91 8.92
N PRO A 264 -9.80 -23.30 7.78
CA PRO A 264 -9.09 -23.98 6.71
C PRO A 264 -8.09 -23.06 6.01
N ALA A 265 -6.85 -23.53 5.95
CA ALA A 265 -5.85 -23.06 5.02
C ALA A 265 -6.38 -23.19 3.58
N SER A 266 -6.62 -22.06 2.92
CA SER A 266 -6.34 -21.98 1.49
C SER A 266 -4.82 -21.83 1.34
N ALA A 267 -4.23 -22.75 0.59
CA ALA A 267 -2.80 -22.96 0.53
C ALA A 267 -2.05 -21.80 -0.15
N GLY A 268 -0.99 -21.31 0.49
CA GLY A 268 0.12 -20.56 -0.11
C GLY A 268 -0.03 -19.04 -0.11
N GLY A 269 0.85 -18.34 0.63
CA GLY A 269 0.97 -16.88 0.67
C GLY A 269 1.50 -16.27 -0.64
N GLY A 270 0.76 -16.44 -1.74
CA GLY A 270 1.06 -15.85 -3.04
C GLY A 270 -0.11 -15.03 -3.60
N VAL A 271 0.19 -14.12 -4.52
CA VAL A 271 -0.82 -13.31 -5.24
C VAL A 271 -1.88 -14.21 -5.88
N PRO A 272 -3.19 -14.02 -5.62
CA PRO A 272 -4.24 -14.83 -6.22
C PRO A 272 -4.25 -14.79 -7.75
N LEU A 273 -4.61 -15.91 -8.39
CA LEU A 273 -4.52 -16.05 -9.85
C LEU A 273 -5.31 -14.95 -10.60
N PHE A 274 -6.48 -14.55 -10.11
CA PHE A 274 -7.35 -13.59 -10.79
C PHE A 274 -6.77 -12.17 -10.94
N VAL A 275 -5.77 -11.82 -10.13
CA VAL A 275 -5.02 -10.54 -10.19
C VAL A 275 -3.54 -10.71 -10.54
N ARG A 276 -3.07 -11.96 -10.66
CA ARG A 276 -1.66 -12.27 -10.90
C ARG A 276 -1.20 -11.81 -12.28
N ARG A 277 0.03 -11.31 -12.33
CA ARG A 277 0.76 -10.91 -13.55
C ARG A 277 1.90 -11.89 -13.82
N SER A 278 2.41 -11.87 -15.05
CA SER A 278 3.54 -12.71 -15.43
C SER A 278 4.78 -12.36 -14.61
N ALA A 279 5.50 -13.40 -14.16
CA ALA A 279 6.79 -13.24 -13.50
C ALA A 279 7.91 -12.82 -14.47
N ARG A 280 7.68 -12.96 -15.78
CA ARG A 280 8.64 -12.61 -16.85
C ARG A 280 8.43 -11.20 -17.38
N CYS A 281 7.20 -10.74 -17.40
CA CYS A 281 6.84 -9.42 -17.92
C CYS A 281 5.71 -8.83 -17.06
N PRO A 282 5.96 -7.76 -16.28
CA PRO A 282 4.96 -7.22 -15.37
C PRO A 282 3.74 -6.63 -16.10
N PHE A 283 3.87 -6.30 -17.38
CA PHE A 283 2.77 -5.78 -18.22
C PHE A 283 1.83 -6.88 -18.73
N ALA A 284 2.24 -8.15 -18.63
CA ALA A 284 1.49 -9.29 -19.18
C ALA A 284 0.64 -10.00 -18.11
N PRO A 285 -0.50 -10.60 -18.49
CA PRO A 285 -1.18 -11.56 -17.62
C PRO A 285 -0.28 -12.76 -17.30
N ASP A 286 -0.55 -13.45 -16.19
CA ASP A 286 0.12 -14.72 -15.84
C ASP A 286 0.13 -15.71 -17.02
N GLU A 287 1.24 -16.44 -17.16
CA GLU A 287 1.48 -17.36 -18.28
C GLU A 287 0.44 -18.47 -18.38
N GLN A 288 -0.22 -18.82 -17.27
CA GLN A 288 -1.28 -19.82 -17.25
C GLN A 288 -2.48 -19.40 -18.08
N PHE A 289 -2.75 -18.09 -18.22
CA PHE A 289 -3.94 -17.60 -18.91
C PHE A 289 -3.97 -17.98 -20.39
N ALA A 290 -2.83 -18.11 -21.06
CA ALA A 290 -2.80 -18.60 -22.46
C ALA A 290 -3.38 -20.02 -22.56
N ARG A 291 -2.95 -20.91 -21.66
CA ARG A 291 -3.45 -22.30 -21.59
C ARG A 291 -4.91 -22.37 -21.16
N LEU A 292 -5.32 -21.52 -20.22
CA LEU A 292 -6.70 -21.45 -19.75
C LEU A 292 -7.64 -21.00 -20.88
N ARG A 293 -7.29 -19.93 -21.61
CA ARG A 293 -8.10 -19.48 -22.76
C ARG A 293 -8.34 -20.58 -23.78
N GLU A 294 -7.35 -21.43 -24.05
CA GLU A 294 -7.46 -22.54 -25.01
C GLU A 294 -8.27 -23.71 -24.45
N ARG A 295 -7.96 -24.18 -23.24
CA ARG A 295 -8.40 -25.49 -22.73
C ARG A 295 -9.49 -25.44 -21.67
N ALA A 296 -9.53 -24.39 -20.86
CA ALA A 296 -10.42 -24.24 -19.71
C ALA A 296 -10.75 -22.75 -19.50
N PRO A 297 -11.58 -22.13 -20.36
CA PRO A 297 -11.80 -20.69 -20.36
C PRO A 297 -12.59 -20.18 -19.15
N VAL A 298 -13.21 -21.09 -18.38
CA VAL A 298 -13.94 -20.83 -17.14
C VAL A 298 -13.38 -21.77 -16.06
N VAL A 299 -12.81 -21.20 -15.00
CA VAL A 299 -12.18 -21.95 -13.90
C VAL A 299 -12.57 -21.38 -12.54
N ARG A 300 -12.43 -22.16 -11.46
CA ARG A 300 -12.63 -21.67 -10.09
C ARG A 300 -11.43 -20.82 -9.65
N THR A 301 -11.71 -19.81 -8.84
CA THR A 301 -10.73 -18.98 -8.12
C THR A 301 -11.27 -18.66 -6.73
N VAL A 302 -10.38 -18.23 -5.83
CA VAL A 302 -10.74 -17.76 -4.50
C VAL A 302 -10.51 -16.25 -4.44
N LEU A 303 -11.49 -15.52 -3.93
CA LEU A 303 -11.43 -14.08 -3.72
C LEU A 303 -10.66 -13.76 -2.41
N PRO A 304 -10.16 -12.53 -2.20
CA PRO A 304 -9.46 -12.16 -0.96
C PRO A 304 -10.31 -12.35 0.31
N THR A 305 -11.65 -12.33 0.20
CA THR A 305 -12.59 -12.69 1.27
C THR A 305 -12.63 -14.18 1.62
N GLY A 306 -12.02 -15.04 0.81
CA GLY A 306 -12.15 -16.50 0.91
C GLY A 306 -13.34 -17.07 0.15
N ALA A 307 -14.23 -16.24 -0.39
CA ALA A 307 -15.34 -16.70 -1.22
C ALA A 307 -14.83 -17.33 -2.54
N GLU A 308 -15.48 -18.42 -2.97
CA GLU A 308 -15.20 -19.02 -4.27
C GLU A 308 -15.92 -18.26 -5.39
N ALA A 309 -15.24 -18.10 -6.53
CA ALA A 309 -15.81 -17.50 -7.72
C ALA A 309 -15.41 -18.27 -8.99
N TRP A 310 -16.22 -18.15 -10.02
CA TRP A 310 -15.87 -18.51 -11.39
C TRP A 310 -15.11 -17.36 -12.05
N MET A 311 -13.98 -17.66 -12.67
CA MET A 311 -13.17 -16.73 -13.44
C MET A 311 -13.24 -17.07 -14.93
N VAL A 312 -13.72 -16.10 -15.72
CA VAL A 312 -13.85 -16.20 -17.17
C VAL A 312 -12.66 -15.50 -17.84
N THR A 313 -11.93 -16.20 -18.70
CA THR A 313 -10.61 -15.76 -19.20
C THR A 313 -10.56 -15.46 -20.70
N ARG A 314 -11.56 -15.93 -21.47
CA ARG A 314 -11.66 -15.80 -22.94
C ARG A 314 -12.50 -14.58 -23.33
N TYR A 315 -12.10 -13.87 -24.38
CA TYR A 315 -12.72 -12.59 -24.79
C TYR A 315 -14.22 -12.71 -25.04
N ALA A 316 -14.64 -13.66 -25.87
CA ALA A 316 -16.05 -13.79 -26.28
C ALA A 316 -16.96 -14.12 -25.08
N ASP A 317 -16.47 -14.94 -24.15
CA ASP A 317 -17.22 -15.35 -22.96
C ASP A 317 -17.28 -14.22 -21.93
N ALA A 318 -16.16 -13.55 -21.66
CA ALA A 318 -16.12 -12.37 -20.79
C ALA A 318 -17.05 -11.26 -21.30
N ARG A 319 -17.04 -10.99 -22.62
CA ARG A 319 -17.93 -10.00 -23.24
C ARG A 319 -19.41 -10.35 -23.06
N ARG A 320 -19.78 -11.63 -23.16
CA ARG A 320 -21.16 -12.10 -22.91
C ARG A 320 -21.58 -11.91 -21.46
N VAL A 321 -20.72 -12.28 -20.52
CA VAL A 321 -20.98 -12.10 -19.07
C VAL A 321 -21.17 -10.62 -18.75
N LEU A 322 -20.27 -9.75 -19.20
CA LEU A 322 -20.33 -8.30 -18.97
C LEU A 322 -21.58 -7.64 -19.60
N ALA A 323 -22.09 -8.19 -20.70
CA ALA A 323 -23.29 -7.67 -21.38
C ALA A 323 -24.60 -8.07 -20.68
N ASP A 324 -24.60 -9.11 -19.84
CA ASP A 324 -25.82 -9.74 -19.34
C ASP A 324 -26.06 -9.47 -17.85
N GLN A 325 -26.50 -8.25 -17.56
CA GLN A 325 -26.75 -7.80 -16.19
C GLN A 325 -27.98 -8.44 -15.54
N ARG A 326 -28.84 -9.10 -16.34
CA ARG A 326 -30.01 -9.81 -15.80
C ARG A 326 -29.59 -11.09 -15.10
N ARG A 327 -28.69 -11.86 -15.75
CA ARG A 327 -28.18 -13.14 -15.21
C ARG A 327 -26.96 -12.96 -14.31
N PHE A 328 -26.19 -11.90 -14.51
CA PHE A 328 -25.02 -11.56 -13.72
C PHE A 328 -25.29 -10.23 -12.99
N SER A 329 -25.87 -10.32 -11.79
CA SER A 329 -26.27 -9.15 -10.99
C SER A 329 -25.07 -8.47 -10.34
N GLY A 330 -25.23 -7.16 -10.11
CA GLY A 330 -24.30 -6.35 -9.35
C GLY A 330 -24.30 -6.53 -7.84
N ARG A 331 -25.26 -7.27 -7.30
CA ARG A 331 -25.42 -7.47 -5.85
C ARG A 331 -24.29 -8.26 -5.19
N ALA A 332 -23.47 -8.96 -5.97
CA ALA A 332 -22.26 -9.62 -5.46
C ALA A 332 -21.31 -8.66 -4.73
N ALA A 333 -21.42 -7.35 -4.94
CA ALA A 333 -20.59 -6.36 -4.26
C ALA A 333 -20.83 -6.24 -2.74
N ILE A 334 -21.86 -6.89 -2.17
CA ILE A 334 -22.03 -6.99 -0.71
C ILE A 334 -21.09 -8.05 -0.10
N ASP A 335 -20.75 -9.11 -0.87
CA ASP A 335 -19.92 -10.25 -0.47
C ASP A 335 -18.72 -10.47 -1.42
N GLY A 336 -18.32 -9.41 -2.13
CA GLY A 336 -17.33 -9.44 -3.21
C GLY A 336 -15.89 -9.59 -2.70
N PRO A 337 -14.88 -9.55 -3.60
CA PRO A 337 -13.49 -9.80 -3.24
C PRO A 337 -12.89 -8.81 -2.25
N VAL A 338 -13.42 -7.60 -2.23
CA VAL A 338 -13.28 -6.65 -1.12
C VAL A 338 -14.69 -6.14 -0.86
N PRO A 339 -15.37 -6.63 0.19
CA PRO A 339 -16.59 -6.01 0.64
C PRO A 339 -16.21 -4.59 1.06
N PRO A 340 -16.97 -3.55 0.71
CA PRO A 340 -16.79 -2.27 1.37
C PRO A 340 -16.88 -2.54 2.88
N PRO A 341 -15.92 -2.06 3.68
CA PRO A 341 -15.92 -2.35 5.10
C PRO A 341 -17.25 -1.86 5.69
N MET A 342 -17.98 -2.81 6.30
CA MET A 342 -19.33 -2.58 6.77
C MET A 342 -19.27 -1.96 8.17
N PRO A 343 -20.01 -0.87 8.45
CA PRO A 343 -20.14 -0.37 9.81
C PRO A 343 -20.80 -1.43 10.72
N PRO A 344 -20.68 -1.33 12.05
CA PRO A 344 -21.40 -2.22 12.97
C PRO A 344 -22.91 -2.05 12.73
N GLY A 345 -23.58 -3.10 12.25
CA GLY A 345 -24.99 -3.07 11.83
C GLY A 345 -25.24 -3.07 10.31
N GLY A 346 -24.18 -2.92 9.50
CA GLY A 346 -24.24 -2.94 8.04
C GLY A 346 -24.95 -1.73 7.41
N PHE A 347 -24.86 -1.58 6.09
CA PHE A 347 -25.75 -0.71 5.34
C PHE A 347 -27.02 -1.49 4.96
N PRO A 348 -28.23 -0.90 5.03
CA PRO A 348 -29.40 -1.53 4.42
C PRO A 348 -29.14 -1.70 2.91
N PRO A 349 -29.24 -2.93 2.36
CA PRO A 349 -28.96 -3.16 0.95
C PRO A 349 -30.17 -2.77 0.05
N PRO A 350 -29.97 -2.03 -1.07
CA PRO A 350 -28.70 -1.45 -1.53
C PRO A 350 -28.39 -0.10 -0.86
N ARG A 351 -27.10 0.18 -0.67
CA ARG A 351 -26.66 1.47 -0.12
C ARG A 351 -26.94 2.61 -1.09
N PRO A 352 -27.56 3.72 -0.65
CA PRO A 352 -27.80 4.89 -1.50
C PRO A 352 -26.51 5.37 -2.18
N GLY A 353 -26.59 5.60 -3.48
CA GLY A 353 -25.56 6.20 -4.32
C GLY A 353 -24.43 5.28 -4.79
N VAL A 354 -24.27 4.08 -4.21
CA VAL A 354 -23.27 3.10 -4.68
C VAL A 354 -23.85 2.28 -5.84
N PHE A 355 -24.19 3.01 -6.91
CA PHE A 355 -24.96 2.53 -8.06
C PHE A 355 -24.29 1.39 -8.84
N TYR A 356 -22.99 1.17 -8.68
CA TYR A 356 -22.33 -0.02 -9.20
C TYR A 356 -22.92 -1.32 -8.66
N THR A 357 -23.53 -1.29 -7.47
CA THR A 357 -24.16 -2.46 -6.83
C THR A 357 -25.64 -2.58 -7.14
N TYR A 358 -26.23 -1.59 -7.81
CA TYR A 358 -27.65 -1.54 -8.08
C TYR A 358 -28.09 -2.59 -9.10
N GLU A 359 -29.37 -2.96 -9.01
CA GLU A 359 -30.06 -3.71 -10.05
C GLU A 359 -30.22 -2.86 -11.33
N PRO A 360 -30.50 -3.49 -12.50
CA PRO A 360 -30.42 -2.83 -13.80
C PRO A 360 -31.20 -1.50 -13.92
N ASP A 361 -32.43 -1.42 -13.38
CA ASP A 361 -33.28 -0.24 -13.53
C ASP A 361 -32.78 0.95 -12.70
N ASP A 362 -32.42 0.72 -11.43
CA ASP A 362 -31.85 1.75 -10.56
C ASP A 362 -30.46 2.18 -11.04
N HIS A 363 -29.64 1.22 -11.47
CA HIS A 363 -28.36 1.52 -12.11
C HIS A 363 -28.58 2.40 -13.34
N ALA A 364 -29.53 2.07 -14.22
CA ALA A 364 -29.82 2.85 -15.42
C ALA A 364 -30.37 4.25 -15.11
N ARG A 365 -31.13 4.43 -14.03
CA ARG A 365 -31.58 5.76 -13.54
C ARG A 365 -30.38 6.64 -13.20
N VAL A 366 -29.54 6.21 -12.25
CA VAL A 366 -28.38 7.00 -11.79
C VAL A 366 -27.35 7.18 -12.92
N ARG A 367 -27.12 6.13 -13.72
CA ARG A 367 -26.18 6.18 -14.84
C ARG A 367 -26.59 7.23 -15.89
N ARG A 368 -27.89 7.37 -16.19
CA ARG A 368 -28.37 8.39 -17.14
C ARG A 368 -28.08 9.80 -16.66
N MET A 369 -28.28 10.07 -15.36
CA MET A 369 -27.97 11.38 -14.75
C MET A 369 -26.48 11.73 -14.85
N LEU A 370 -25.60 10.73 -14.70
CA LEU A 370 -24.14 10.91 -14.70
C LEU A 370 -23.50 10.92 -16.10
N THR A 371 -24.11 10.28 -17.10
CA THR A 371 -23.45 10.06 -18.41
C THR A 371 -23.06 11.38 -19.10
N GLY A 372 -23.88 12.42 -18.97
CA GLY A 372 -23.57 13.75 -19.51
C GLY A 372 -22.33 14.39 -18.88
N GLU A 373 -22.11 14.12 -17.59
CA GLU A 373 -21.00 14.68 -16.80
C GLU A 373 -19.63 14.17 -17.24
N PHE A 374 -19.57 12.97 -17.82
CA PHE A 374 -18.35 12.30 -18.27
C PHE A 374 -18.29 12.11 -19.79
N SER A 375 -19.03 12.93 -20.53
CA SER A 375 -19.07 12.87 -22.00
C SER A 375 -17.72 13.27 -22.65
N ALA A 376 -17.49 12.81 -23.88
CA ALA A 376 -16.30 13.17 -24.67
C ALA A 376 -16.14 14.69 -24.87
N GLN A 377 -17.24 15.44 -24.88
CA GLN A 377 -17.19 16.91 -24.95
C GLN A 377 -16.60 17.50 -23.67
N ARG A 378 -17.03 17.02 -22.50
CA ARG A 378 -16.54 17.52 -21.21
C ARG A 378 -15.10 17.10 -20.94
N ALA A 379 -14.75 15.86 -21.27
CA ALA A 379 -13.36 15.41 -21.20
C ALA A 379 -12.45 16.31 -22.05
N ARG A 380 -12.85 16.64 -23.29
CA ARG A 380 -12.08 17.57 -24.15
C ARG A 380 -11.93 18.96 -23.55
N ALA A 381 -12.95 19.48 -22.86
CA ALA A 381 -12.87 20.78 -22.19
C ALA A 381 -11.85 20.82 -21.04
N LEU A 382 -11.52 19.67 -20.45
CA LEU A 382 -10.51 19.54 -19.38
C LEU A 382 -9.08 19.37 -19.91
N ALA A 383 -8.88 19.17 -21.22
CA ALA A 383 -7.56 18.97 -21.79
C ALA A 383 -6.58 20.14 -21.55
N PRO A 384 -7.00 21.43 -21.63
CA PRO A 384 -6.11 22.54 -21.29
C PRO A 384 -5.67 22.55 -19.82
N ARG A 385 -6.58 22.26 -18.89
CA ARG A 385 -6.25 22.17 -17.45
C ARG A 385 -5.29 21.02 -17.16
N THR A 386 -5.54 19.86 -17.77
CA THR A 386 -4.68 18.69 -17.67
C THR A 386 -3.28 18.96 -18.23
N ALA A 387 -3.19 19.66 -19.36
CA ALA A 387 -1.92 20.08 -19.93
C ALA A 387 -1.14 21.01 -19.00
N ALA A 388 -1.82 22.00 -18.39
CA ALA A 388 -1.19 22.92 -17.44
C ALA A 388 -0.67 22.18 -16.19
N LEU A 389 -1.46 21.27 -15.61
CA LEU A 389 -1.02 20.42 -14.49
C LEU A 389 0.19 19.58 -14.89
N ALA A 390 0.14 18.92 -16.05
CA ALA A 390 1.24 18.12 -16.53
C ALA A 390 2.52 18.97 -16.71
N ASP A 391 2.42 20.15 -17.30
CA ASP A 391 3.57 21.02 -17.52
C ASP A 391 4.14 21.56 -16.20
N GLU A 392 3.30 21.92 -15.22
CA GLU A 392 3.72 22.34 -13.88
C GLU A 392 4.54 21.26 -13.15
N HIS A 393 4.03 20.02 -13.15
CA HIS A 393 4.72 18.88 -12.53
C HIS A 393 6.02 18.53 -13.28
N LEU A 394 6.02 18.58 -14.61
CA LEU A 394 7.23 18.34 -15.40
C LEU A 394 8.29 19.43 -15.18
N ASP A 395 7.90 20.70 -15.08
CA ASP A 395 8.80 21.80 -14.75
C ASP A 395 9.40 21.65 -13.34
N ALA A 396 8.63 21.10 -12.38
CA ALA A 396 9.12 20.78 -11.05
C ALA A 396 10.16 19.64 -11.06
N VAL A 397 9.86 18.55 -11.77
CA VAL A 397 10.78 17.42 -11.99
C VAL A 397 12.08 17.90 -12.66
N GLU A 398 11.97 18.69 -13.73
CA GLU A 398 13.13 19.22 -14.45
C GLU A 398 14.00 20.12 -13.57
N ARG A 399 13.39 20.97 -12.73
CA ARG A 399 14.10 21.86 -11.81
C ARG A 399 14.81 21.11 -10.68
N ALA A 400 14.21 20.03 -10.18
CA ALA A 400 14.83 19.19 -9.14
C ALA A 400 16.04 18.41 -9.69
N GLY A 401 16.01 18.06 -10.98
CA GLY A 401 17.05 17.28 -11.65
C GLY A 401 16.93 15.78 -11.35
N PRO A 402 17.69 14.92 -12.06
CA PRO A 402 17.67 13.48 -11.83
C PRO A 402 18.44 13.08 -10.56
N PRO A 403 18.04 12.01 -9.85
CA PRO A 403 16.89 11.13 -10.15
C PRO A 403 15.55 11.71 -9.70
N ALA A 404 14.47 11.31 -10.37
CA ALA A 404 13.09 11.59 -9.95
C ALA A 404 12.24 10.32 -9.89
N ASP A 405 11.15 10.32 -9.13
CA ASP A 405 10.15 9.25 -9.13
C ASP A 405 8.89 9.71 -9.86
N LEU A 406 8.73 9.27 -11.11
CA LEU A 406 7.58 9.69 -11.93
C LEU A 406 6.23 9.21 -11.40
N ILE A 407 6.16 8.28 -10.44
CA ILE A 407 4.90 7.98 -9.75
C ILE A 407 4.54 9.13 -8.81
N ALA A 408 5.42 9.42 -7.84
CA ALA A 408 5.20 10.45 -6.83
C ALA A 408 5.16 11.86 -7.41
N ASP A 409 6.01 12.15 -8.40
CA ASP A 409 6.25 13.49 -8.89
C ASP A 409 5.30 13.90 -10.04
N PHE A 410 4.67 12.94 -10.72
CA PHE A 410 3.86 13.20 -11.92
C PHE A 410 2.60 12.32 -12.06
N ALA A 411 2.76 11.00 -12.13
CA ALA A 411 1.68 10.10 -12.55
C ALA A 411 0.55 9.98 -11.52
N LEU A 412 0.86 10.10 -10.22
CA LEU A 412 -0.14 10.20 -9.17
C LEU A 412 -0.73 11.62 -9.04
N PRO A 413 0.07 12.70 -8.88
CA PRO A 413 -0.50 14.00 -8.57
C PRO A 413 -1.30 14.62 -9.72
N VAL A 414 -0.93 14.44 -10.99
CA VAL A 414 -1.65 15.08 -12.11
C VAL A 414 -3.10 14.61 -12.23
N PRO A 415 -3.39 13.29 -12.36
CA PRO A 415 -4.78 12.81 -12.43
C PRO A 415 -5.56 13.05 -11.14
N ARG A 416 -4.90 12.89 -9.99
CA ARG A 416 -5.51 13.10 -8.68
C ARG A 416 -6.03 14.52 -8.54
N THR A 417 -5.20 15.53 -8.78
CA THR A 417 -5.58 16.94 -8.66
C THR A 417 -6.73 17.28 -9.61
N LEU A 418 -6.64 16.86 -10.87
CA LEU A 418 -7.70 17.08 -11.86
C LEU A 418 -9.05 16.49 -11.38
N PHE A 419 -9.02 15.27 -10.86
CA PHE A 419 -10.23 14.57 -10.45
C PHE A 419 -10.84 15.13 -9.16
N LEU A 420 -10.01 15.51 -8.19
CA LEU A 420 -10.45 16.17 -6.96
C LEU A 420 -11.08 17.55 -7.26
N GLU A 421 -10.48 18.34 -8.15
CA GLU A 421 -11.06 19.61 -8.64
C GLU A 421 -12.43 19.39 -9.29
N LEU A 422 -12.57 18.34 -10.11
CA LEU A 422 -13.81 18.01 -10.80
C LEU A 422 -14.97 17.69 -9.83
N LEU A 423 -14.65 17.07 -8.68
CA LEU A 423 -15.61 16.78 -7.62
C LEU A 423 -15.84 17.96 -6.66
N GLY A 424 -14.98 18.99 -6.70
CA GLY A 424 -15.05 20.15 -5.82
C GLY A 424 -14.37 19.95 -4.47
N VAL A 425 -13.44 18.99 -4.38
CA VAL A 425 -12.63 18.77 -3.17
C VAL A 425 -11.59 19.90 -3.04
N PRO A 426 -11.53 20.62 -1.89
CA PRO A 426 -10.50 21.63 -1.65
C PRO A 426 -9.09 21.05 -1.67
N ALA A 427 -8.13 21.83 -2.19
CA ALA A 427 -6.74 21.40 -2.33
C ALA A 427 -6.12 20.94 -1.00
N ASP A 428 -6.39 21.67 0.09
CA ASP A 428 -5.84 21.39 1.43
C ASP A 428 -6.29 20.04 2.02
N ASP A 429 -7.37 19.44 1.50
CA ASP A 429 -7.88 18.15 1.94
C ASP A 429 -7.26 16.96 1.19
N THR A 430 -6.45 17.19 0.17
CA THR A 430 -5.91 16.17 -0.74
C THR A 430 -5.11 15.10 0.01
N ASP A 431 -4.19 15.50 0.87
CA ASP A 431 -3.31 14.55 1.58
C ASP A 431 -4.07 13.74 2.63
N ARG A 432 -5.05 14.37 3.30
CA ARG A 432 -5.94 13.68 4.24
C ARG A 432 -6.74 12.58 3.55
N LEU A 433 -7.31 12.88 2.38
CA LEU A 433 -8.07 11.89 1.61
C LEU A 433 -7.17 10.82 1.00
N HIS A 434 -5.91 11.14 0.68
CA HIS A 434 -5.00 10.19 0.05
C HIS A 434 -4.80 8.94 0.90
N HIS A 435 -4.60 9.10 2.21
CA HIS A 435 -4.42 7.97 3.12
C HIS A 435 -5.64 7.04 3.14
N ASP A 436 -6.83 7.59 3.38
CA ASP A 436 -8.07 6.81 3.46
C ASP A 436 -8.41 6.13 2.11
N LEU A 437 -8.21 6.83 1.00
CA LEU A 437 -8.45 6.27 -0.34
C LEU A 437 -7.45 5.17 -0.71
N ALA A 438 -6.18 5.30 -0.31
CA ALA A 438 -5.18 4.25 -0.53
C ALA A 438 -5.55 2.96 0.23
N LEU A 439 -6.00 3.08 1.50
CA LEU A 439 -6.46 1.96 2.30
C LEU A 439 -7.70 1.26 1.70
N LEU A 440 -8.66 2.03 1.19
CA LEU A 440 -9.90 1.49 0.61
C LEU A 440 -9.70 0.82 -0.77
N LEU A 441 -8.56 1.04 -1.41
CA LEU A 441 -8.21 0.48 -2.72
C LEU A 441 -7.15 -0.63 -2.64
N ASP A 442 -6.72 -1.00 -1.42
CA ASP A 442 -5.84 -2.14 -1.15
C ASP A 442 -6.68 -3.40 -0.86
N PHE A 443 -6.45 -4.46 -1.65
CA PHE A 443 -7.14 -5.76 -1.53
C PHE A 443 -6.36 -6.78 -0.71
N HIS A 444 -5.27 -6.39 -0.04
CA HIS A 444 -4.62 -7.29 0.90
C HIS A 444 -5.63 -7.70 1.99
N PRO A 445 -5.87 -9.01 2.20
CA PRO A 445 -6.65 -9.45 3.35
C PRO A 445 -5.82 -9.08 4.58
N ARG A 446 -6.23 -8.12 5.42
CA ARG A 446 -5.74 -7.82 6.81
C ARG A 446 -5.93 -6.36 7.29
N HIS A 447 -6.63 -5.48 6.59
CA HIS A 447 -6.83 -4.10 7.07
C HIS A 447 -8.02 -3.97 8.06
N VAL A 448 -7.78 -4.16 9.36
CA VAL A 448 -8.76 -3.75 10.41
C VAL A 448 -9.08 -2.23 10.30
N GLU A 449 -8.15 -1.45 9.76
CA GLU A 449 -8.24 0.00 9.57
C GLU A 449 -9.17 0.46 8.43
N GLN A 450 -9.51 -0.43 7.49
CA GLN A 450 -10.38 -0.08 6.36
C GLN A 450 -11.75 0.45 6.83
N GLN A 451 -12.27 -0.08 7.93
CA GLN A 451 -13.55 0.35 8.49
C GLN A 451 -13.52 1.81 8.95
N GLY A 452 -12.47 2.23 9.65
CA GLY A 452 -12.33 3.63 10.07
C GLY A 452 -12.09 4.57 8.88
N ALA A 453 -11.33 4.14 7.87
CA ALA A 453 -11.08 4.92 6.66
C ALA A 453 -12.38 5.21 5.89
N PHE A 454 -13.25 4.22 5.81
CA PHE A 454 -14.53 4.37 5.13
C PHE A 454 -15.46 5.36 5.83
N GLU A 455 -15.61 5.26 7.15
CA GLU A 455 -16.46 6.16 7.95
C GLU A 455 -15.98 7.61 7.89
N ARG A 456 -14.65 7.84 7.91
CA ARG A 456 -14.05 9.16 7.72
C ARG A 456 -14.33 9.71 6.33
N LEU A 457 -14.18 8.89 5.29
CA LEU A 457 -14.45 9.29 3.91
C LEU A 457 -15.92 9.68 3.70
N ASP A 458 -16.84 8.85 4.18
CA ASP A 458 -18.28 9.10 4.04
C ASP A 458 -18.72 10.35 4.80
N THR A 459 -18.20 10.55 6.02
CA THR A 459 -18.45 11.77 6.82
C THR A 459 -17.96 13.02 6.08
N TYR A 460 -16.75 12.96 5.53
CA TYR A 460 -16.19 14.07 4.77
C TYR A 460 -17.02 14.40 3.52
N LEU A 461 -17.38 13.38 2.75
CA LEU A 461 -18.13 13.57 1.51
C LEU A 461 -19.57 14.01 1.77
N GLY A 462 -20.18 13.58 2.87
CA GLY A 462 -21.47 14.10 3.31
C GLY A 462 -21.41 15.60 3.63
N ALA A 463 -20.35 16.06 4.30
CA ALA A 463 -20.13 17.48 4.56
C ALA A 463 -19.90 18.27 3.25
N LEU A 464 -19.13 17.70 2.31
CA LEU A 464 -18.90 18.29 0.99
C LEU A 464 -20.19 18.44 0.19
N VAL A 465 -21.03 17.40 0.13
CA VAL A 465 -22.33 17.43 -0.56
C VAL A 465 -23.24 18.48 0.07
N ALA A 466 -23.31 18.53 1.40
CA ALA A 466 -24.11 19.53 2.12
C ALA A 466 -23.63 20.96 1.81
N ASP A 467 -22.32 21.19 1.66
CA ASP A 467 -21.79 22.49 1.25
C ASP A 467 -22.16 22.84 -0.19
N GLN A 468 -21.95 21.91 -1.11
CA GLN A 468 -22.28 22.14 -2.52
C GLN A 468 -23.77 22.31 -2.76
N ARG A 469 -24.65 21.81 -1.89
CA ARG A 469 -26.09 22.16 -1.94
C ARG A 469 -26.35 23.62 -1.61
N ARG A 470 -25.59 24.21 -0.69
CA ARG A 470 -25.73 25.62 -0.31
C ARG A 470 -25.13 26.57 -1.35
N SER A 471 -23.99 26.20 -1.93
CA SER A 471 -23.22 27.07 -2.83
C SER A 471 -23.38 26.78 -4.32
N THR A 472 -23.89 25.59 -4.68
CA THR A 472 -24.08 25.09 -6.06
C THR A 472 -22.94 25.42 -7.05
N PRO A 473 -21.69 25.06 -6.73
CA PRO A 473 -20.53 25.40 -7.57
C PRO A 473 -20.58 24.65 -8.92
N ASP A 474 -19.74 25.04 -9.87
CA ASP A 474 -19.67 24.37 -11.17
C ASP A 474 -18.79 23.10 -11.18
N THR A 475 -19.08 22.20 -10.25
CA THR A 475 -18.46 20.88 -10.10
C THR A 475 -19.41 19.79 -10.65
N VAL A 476 -18.95 18.54 -10.73
CA VAL A 476 -19.86 17.41 -11.09
C VAL A 476 -21.00 17.30 -10.08
N VAL A 477 -20.70 17.34 -8.78
CA VAL A 477 -21.70 17.22 -7.72
C VAL A 477 -22.66 18.42 -7.75
N GLY A 478 -22.15 19.65 -7.90
CA GLY A 478 -22.96 20.86 -8.01
C GLY A 478 -23.88 20.85 -9.24
N ARG A 479 -23.41 20.34 -10.39
CA ARG A 479 -24.25 20.15 -11.59
C ARG A 479 -25.34 19.10 -11.40
N LEU A 480 -25.03 17.99 -10.74
CA LEU A 480 -26.03 16.98 -10.38
C LEU A 480 -27.09 17.56 -9.44
N ILE A 481 -26.69 18.36 -8.46
CA ILE A 481 -27.62 19.07 -7.57
C ILE A 481 -28.52 20.02 -8.39
N ARG A 482 -27.97 20.80 -9.32
CA ARG A 482 -28.74 21.71 -10.17
C ARG A 482 -29.74 20.99 -11.07
N ALA A 483 -29.36 19.86 -11.65
CA ALA A 483 -30.18 19.13 -12.62
C ALA A 483 -31.18 18.15 -11.96
N HIS A 484 -30.79 17.52 -10.85
CA HIS A 484 -31.48 16.37 -10.26
C HIS A 484 -31.65 16.47 -8.73
N GLY A 485 -31.45 17.65 -8.13
CA GLY A 485 -31.46 17.83 -6.67
C GLY A 485 -32.79 17.54 -5.96
N THR A 486 -33.89 17.40 -6.70
CA THR A 486 -35.20 16.93 -6.20
C THR A 486 -35.38 15.41 -6.31
N GLU A 487 -34.59 14.75 -7.17
CA GLU A 487 -34.62 13.30 -7.38
C GLU A 487 -33.56 12.57 -6.55
N LEU A 488 -32.44 13.25 -6.25
CA LEU A 488 -31.32 12.73 -5.47
C LEU A 488 -31.34 13.35 -4.06
N ASP A 489 -31.43 12.51 -3.03
CA ASP A 489 -31.24 12.94 -1.65
C ASP A 489 -29.75 13.02 -1.29
N ASP A 490 -29.45 13.49 -0.07
CA ASP A 490 -28.07 13.70 0.38
C ASP A 490 -27.29 12.40 0.55
N ALA A 491 -27.97 11.32 0.94
CA ALA A 491 -27.35 10.01 1.09
C ALA A 491 -26.97 9.43 -0.28
N GLU A 492 -27.86 9.52 -1.27
CA GLU A 492 -27.61 9.07 -2.64
C GLU A 492 -26.53 9.93 -3.33
N LEU A 493 -26.52 11.25 -3.14
CA LEU A 493 -25.44 12.11 -3.65
C LEU A 493 -24.09 11.81 -2.99
N THR A 494 -24.08 11.56 -1.68
CA THR A 494 -22.86 11.20 -0.95
C THR A 494 -22.32 9.87 -1.48
N GLY A 495 -23.16 8.85 -1.62
CA GLY A 495 -22.75 7.56 -2.17
C GLY A 495 -22.27 7.64 -3.63
N ILE A 496 -22.92 8.46 -4.47
CA ILE A 496 -22.46 8.72 -5.85
C ILE A 496 -21.07 9.34 -5.81
N THR A 497 -20.87 10.35 -4.97
CA THR A 497 -19.59 11.05 -4.82
C THR A 497 -18.50 10.10 -4.33
N THR A 498 -18.79 9.27 -3.33
CA THR A 498 -17.88 8.22 -2.83
C THR A 498 -17.49 7.24 -3.92
N GLN A 499 -18.46 6.75 -4.70
CA GLN A 499 -18.19 5.80 -5.77
C GLN A 499 -17.37 6.43 -6.90
N LEU A 500 -17.67 7.67 -7.30
CA LEU A 500 -16.88 8.40 -8.28
C LEU A 500 -15.45 8.57 -7.77
N LEU A 501 -15.28 9.00 -6.51
CA LEU A 501 -13.99 9.21 -5.89
C LEU A 501 -13.14 7.94 -5.91
N LEU A 502 -13.64 6.83 -5.36
CA LEU A 502 -12.92 5.54 -5.32
C LEU A 502 -12.55 5.03 -6.72
N ALA A 503 -13.47 5.15 -7.70
CA ALA A 503 -13.23 4.65 -9.06
C ALA A 503 -12.21 5.48 -9.85
N GLY A 504 -12.22 6.81 -9.67
CA GLY A 504 -11.35 7.73 -10.41
C GLY A 504 -10.00 8.01 -9.75
N TYR A 505 -9.84 7.67 -8.47
CA TYR A 505 -8.66 8.07 -7.70
C TYR A 505 -7.35 7.42 -8.15
N ALA A 506 -7.28 6.08 -8.20
CA ALA A 506 -6.02 5.36 -8.47
C ALA A 506 -5.88 4.83 -9.90
N THR A 507 -6.99 4.72 -10.65
CA THR A 507 -7.02 3.97 -11.92
C THR A 507 -6.23 4.66 -13.04
N VAL A 508 -6.40 5.97 -13.22
CA VAL A 508 -5.66 6.74 -14.22
C VAL A 508 -4.20 6.86 -13.83
N ALA A 509 -3.91 7.12 -12.55
CA ALA A 509 -2.55 7.19 -12.04
C ALA A 509 -1.77 5.89 -12.26
N GLY A 510 -2.35 4.74 -11.91
CA GLY A 510 -1.76 3.42 -12.14
C GLY A 510 -1.55 3.13 -13.63
N THR A 511 -2.52 3.49 -14.48
CA THR A 511 -2.39 3.33 -15.94
C THR A 511 -1.27 4.21 -16.50
N LEU A 512 -1.20 5.47 -16.11
CA LEU A 512 -0.19 6.43 -16.56
C LEU A 512 1.21 5.99 -16.13
N GLY A 513 1.39 5.61 -14.85
CA GLY A 513 2.66 5.12 -14.34
C GLY A 513 3.16 3.87 -15.07
N LEU A 514 2.29 2.87 -15.26
CA LEU A 514 2.65 1.67 -16.01
C LEU A 514 2.86 1.94 -17.50
N ALA A 515 2.13 2.87 -18.12
CA ALA A 515 2.32 3.24 -19.51
C ALA A 515 3.69 3.90 -19.73
N LEU A 516 4.10 4.80 -18.83
CA LEU A 516 5.43 5.41 -18.86
C LEU A 516 6.51 4.35 -18.67
N LEU A 517 6.39 3.48 -17.66
CA LEU A 517 7.33 2.38 -17.44
C LEU A 517 7.45 1.47 -18.68
N MET A 518 6.31 1.06 -19.25
CA MET A 518 6.27 0.20 -20.44
C MET A 518 6.92 0.85 -21.68
N LEU A 519 6.76 2.17 -21.86
CA LEU A 519 7.39 2.89 -22.97
C LEU A 519 8.87 3.16 -22.72
N ILE A 520 9.29 3.41 -21.47
CA ILE A 520 10.71 3.53 -21.10
C ILE A 520 11.45 2.20 -21.37
N ASP A 521 10.80 1.07 -21.12
CA ASP A 521 11.35 -0.27 -21.38
C ASP A 521 11.39 -0.63 -22.89
N ASP A 522 10.51 -0.01 -23.71
CA ASP A 522 10.48 -0.17 -25.18
C ASP A 522 10.78 1.16 -25.91
N PRO A 523 12.06 1.49 -26.13
CA PRO A 523 12.47 2.77 -26.72
C PRO A 523 11.97 2.95 -28.17
N VAL A 524 11.65 1.86 -28.88
CA VAL A 524 11.09 1.94 -30.24
C VAL A 524 9.66 2.47 -30.18
N GLN A 525 8.84 1.92 -29.28
CA GLN A 525 7.46 2.38 -29.08
C GLN A 525 7.44 3.79 -28.47
N ALA A 526 8.33 4.11 -27.52
CA ALA A 526 8.46 5.46 -26.97
C ALA A 526 8.78 6.50 -28.05
N LYS A 527 9.71 6.19 -28.97
CA LYS A 527 10.06 7.09 -30.07
C LYS A 527 8.84 7.40 -30.95
N LEU A 528 8.04 6.40 -31.31
CA LEU A 528 6.83 6.60 -32.13
C LEU A 528 5.82 7.54 -31.46
N VAL A 529 5.67 7.44 -30.14
CA VAL A 529 4.78 8.33 -29.37
C VAL A 529 5.36 9.73 -29.24
N ARG A 530 6.67 9.83 -28.97
CA ARG A 530 7.39 11.11 -28.80
C ARG A 530 7.41 11.94 -30.07
N ASP A 531 7.73 11.30 -31.20
CA ASP A 531 7.93 11.96 -32.49
C ASP A 531 6.58 12.23 -33.21
N GLY A 532 5.48 11.66 -32.69
CA GLY A 532 4.12 11.87 -33.20
C GLY A 532 3.70 10.91 -34.33
N ASP A 533 4.50 9.88 -34.60
CA ASP A 533 4.21 8.85 -35.60
C ASP A 533 3.06 7.91 -35.16
N ALA A 534 2.84 7.77 -33.86
CA ALA A 534 1.67 7.10 -33.30
C ALA A 534 0.55 8.10 -33.00
N ARG A 535 -0.61 7.92 -33.64
CA ARG A 535 -1.79 8.77 -33.34
C ARG A 535 -2.18 8.62 -31.86
N PRO A 536 -2.36 9.71 -31.10
CA PRO A 536 -2.66 9.65 -29.66
C PRO A 536 -3.87 8.76 -29.32
N GLU A 537 -4.93 8.81 -30.14
CA GLU A 537 -6.13 7.98 -29.95
C GLU A 537 -5.82 6.49 -30.11
N THR A 538 -4.95 6.15 -31.06
CA THR A 538 -4.55 4.76 -31.33
C THR A 538 -3.64 4.24 -30.22
N MET A 539 -2.66 5.06 -29.81
CA MET A 539 -1.75 4.74 -28.71
C MET A 539 -2.50 4.46 -27.41
N VAL A 540 -3.47 5.29 -27.05
CA VAL A 540 -4.18 5.15 -25.76
C VAL A 540 -5.02 3.88 -25.71
N GLU A 541 -5.72 3.51 -26.79
CA GLU A 541 -6.48 2.24 -26.78
C GLU A 541 -5.55 1.03 -26.70
N GLU A 542 -4.37 1.07 -27.34
CA GLU A 542 -3.39 0.00 -27.19
C GLU A 542 -2.82 -0.07 -25.76
N VAL A 543 -2.49 1.07 -25.15
CA VAL A 543 -2.01 1.14 -23.75
C VAL A 543 -3.06 0.56 -22.80
N LEU A 544 -4.32 1.00 -22.92
CA LEU A 544 -5.43 0.52 -22.10
C LEU A 544 -5.61 -1.00 -22.25
N ARG A 545 -5.64 -1.50 -23.49
CA ARG A 545 -5.73 -2.94 -23.78
C ARG A 545 -4.56 -3.70 -23.17
N HIS A 546 -3.33 -3.26 -23.45
CA HIS A 546 -2.12 -4.00 -23.14
C HIS A 546 -1.93 -4.14 -21.62
N LEU A 547 -2.14 -3.05 -20.88
CA LEU A 547 -1.98 -3.01 -19.43
C LEU A 547 -3.18 -3.62 -18.71
N SER A 548 -4.41 -3.24 -19.11
CA SER A 548 -5.66 -3.64 -18.45
C SER A 548 -5.52 -3.60 -16.92
N VAL A 549 -5.22 -2.42 -16.36
CA VAL A 549 -4.78 -2.30 -14.96
C VAL A 549 -5.82 -2.79 -13.96
N VAL A 550 -7.11 -2.63 -14.31
CA VAL A 550 -8.21 -3.24 -13.57
C VAL A 550 -8.37 -4.69 -14.04
N ALA A 551 -8.00 -5.65 -13.17
CA ALA A 551 -7.88 -7.05 -13.56
C ALA A 551 -9.22 -7.72 -13.90
N PHE A 552 -10.30 -7.33 -13.21
CA PHE A 552 -11.61 -7.99 -13.39
C PHE A 552 -12.82 -7.06 -13.48
N GLY A 553 -12.66 -5.78 -13.16
CA GLY A 553 -13.74 -4.81 -13.09
C GLY A 553 -14.70 -5.17 -11.96
N LYS A 554 -15.66 -6.05 -12.27
CA LYS A 554 -16.76 -6.47 -11.40
C LYS A 554 -16.76 -7.94 -11.08
N VAL A 555 -17.15 -8.22 -9.84
CA VAL A 555 -17.65 -9.54 -9.44
C VAL A 555 -19.16 -9.49 -9.47
N PHE A 556 -19.74 -10.44 -10.16
CA PHE A 556 -21.17 -10.60 -10.36
C PHE A 556 -21.69 -11.77 -9.53
N LEU A 557 -22.98 -11.72 -9.21
CA LEU A 557 -23.73 -12.83 -8.64
C LEU A 557 -24.57 -13.45 -9.75
N ALA A 558 -24.44 -14.75 -10.00
CA ALA A 558 -25.37 -15.45 -10.88
C ALA A 558 -26.76 -15.48 -10.25
N THR A 559 -27.78 -14.93 -10.93
CA THR A 559 -29.16 -14.88 -10.39
C THR A 559 -29.97 -16.13 -10.71
N GLU A 560 -29.56 -16.87 -11.73
CA GLU A 560 -30.13 -18.14 -12.17
C GLU A 560 -29.01 -19.05 -12.69
N ASP A 561 -29.28 -20.34 -12.82
CA ASP A 561 -28.32 -21.28 -13.40
C ASP A 561 -28.01 -20.89 -14.85
N VAL A 562 -26.72 -20.70 -15.17
CA VAL A 562 -26.27 -20.24 -16.49
C VAL A 562 -25.09 -21.07 -16.97
N THR A 563 -25.02 -21.33 -18.28
CA THR A 563 -23.87 -22.02 -18.88
C THR A 563 -22.97 -21.03 -19.61
N VAL A 564 -21.69 -20.99 -19.25
CA VAL A 564 -20.65 -20.17 -19.89
C VAL A 564 -19.54 -21.10 -20.40
N ALA A 565 -19.25 -21.05 -21.70
CA ALA A 565 -18.26 -21.91 -22.34
C ALA A 565 -18.40 -23.43 -22.01
N GLY A 566 -19.65 -23.91 -21.88
CA GLY A 566 -19.94 -25.31 -21.53
C GLY A 566 -19.86 -25.64 -20.03
N VAL A 567 -19.47 -24.69 -19.18
CA VAL A 567 -19.45 -24.84 -17.71
C VAL A 567 -20.75 -24.30 -17.13
N ARG A 568 -21.42 -25.10 -16.29
CA ARG A 568 -22.59 -24.68 -15.53
C ARG A 568 -22.16 -23.88 -14.30
N ILE A 569 -22.68 -22.66 -14.20
CA ILE A 569 -22.57 -21.75 -13.05
C ILE A 569 -23.93 -21.78 -12.36
N ALA A 570 -23.96 -22.09 -11.06
CA ALA A 570 -25.21 -22.18 -10.31
C ALA A 570 -25.69 -20.79 -9.88
N ALA A 571 -27.01 -20.63 -9.69
CA ALA A 571 -27.55 -19.45 -9.03
C ALA A 571 -26.90 -19.27 -7.64
N GLY A 572 -26.49 -18.04 -7.32
CA GLY A 572 -25.75 -17.71 -6.10
C GLY A 572 -24.23 -17.81 -6.22
N ASP A 573 -23.67 -18.38 -7.29
CA ASP A 573 -22.21 -18.39 -7.50
C ASP A 573 -21.70 -16.99 -7.89
N TYR A 574 -20.50 -16.65 -7.41
CA TYR A 574 -19.77 -15.46 -7.85
C TYR A 574 -19.10 -15.69 -9.20
N VAL A 575 -19.05 -14.64 -10.03
CA VAL A 575 -18.43 -14.67 -11.36
C VAL A 575 -17.62 -13.41 -11.61
N LEU A 576 -16.40 -13.54 -12.12
CA LEU A 576 -15.57 -12.42 -12.54
C LEU A 576 -14.94 -12.69 -13.92
N CYS A 577 -14.57 -11.62 -14.63
CA CYS A 577 -13.96 -11.72 -15.95
C CYS A 577 -12.51 -11.24 -15.90
N GLN A 578 -11.53 -12.08 -16.20
CA GLN A 578 -10.12 -11.70 -16.20
C GLN A 578 -9.79 -10.89 -17.46
N LEU A 579 -9.86 -9.56 -17.34
CA LEU A 579 -9.77 -8.60 -18.45
C LEU A 579 -8.40 -8.60 -19.15
N PRO A 580 -7.25 -8.64 -18.43
CA PRO A 580 -5.94 -8.77 -19.06
C PRO A 580 -5.85 -9.98 -20.01
N SER A 581 -6.31 -11.15 -19.59
CA SER A 581 -6.34 -12.38 -20.39
C SER A 581 -7.24 -12.23 -21.60
N ALA A 582 -8.47 -11.73 -21.39
CA ALA A 582 -9.42 -11.50 -22.48
C ALA A 582 -8.83 -10.54 -23.53
N ASN A 583 -8.05 -9.55 -23.12
CA ASN A 583 -7.39 -8.59 -24.01
C ASN A 583 -6.12 -9.11 -24.68
N ARG A 584 -5.67 -10.34 -24.35
CA ARG A 584 -4.63 -11.11 -25.05
C ARG A 584 -5.19 -12.29 -25.86
N ASP A 585 -6.51 -12.38 -26.01
CA ASP A 585 -7.14 -13.46 -26.76
C ASP A 585 -6.85 -13.32 -28.27
N PRO A 586 -6.23 -14.32 -28.93
CA PRO A 586 -5.95 -14.25 -30.37
C PRO A 586 -7.22 -14.17 -31.24
N ALA A 587 -8.40 -14.52 -30.70
CA ALA A 587 -9.67 -14.31 -31.39
C ALA A 587 -10.04 -12.83 -31.55
N LEU A 588 -9.43 -11.93 -30.77
CA LEU A 588 -9.62 -10.48 -30.91
C LEU A 588 -8.78 -9.91 -32.06
N ALA A 589 -7.50 -10.28 -32.10
CA ALA A 589 -6.56 -10.00 -33.19
C ALA A 589 -5.26 -10.82 -32.99
N PRO A 590 -4.46 -11.06 -34.04
CA PRO A 590 -3.17 -11.72 -33.90
C PRO A 590 -2.11 -10.82 -33.25
N GLY A 591 -1.14 -11.44 -32.55
CA GLY A 591 0.05 -10.75 -32.04
C GLY A 591 -0.21 -9.75 -30.91
N LEU A 592 -1.30 -9.94 -30.16
CA LEU A 592 -1.72 -9.04 -29.07
C LEU A 592 -0.83 -9.09 -27.83
N ASP A 593 0.12 -10.02 -27.77
CA ASP A 593 1.11 -10.11 -26.69
C ASP A 593 2.19 -9.02 -26.75
N ARG A 594 2.40 -8.43 -27.92
CA ARG A 594 3.37 -7.35 -28.14
C ARG A 594 2.67 -6.00 -28.12
N LEU A 595 3.32 -5.02 -27.51
CA LEU A 595 2.90 -3.62 -27.61
C LEU A 595 3.10 -3.13 -29.04
N ASP A 596 2.08 -2.49 -29.59
CA ASP A 596 2.17 -1.76 -30.86
C ASP A 596 1.25 -0.54 -30.82
N VAL A 597 1.81 0.63 -30.48
CA VAL A 597 1.08 1.90 -30.34
C VAL A 597 0.49 2.42 -31.67
N THR A 598 0.83 1.77 -32.79
CA THR A 598 0.32 2.10 -34.13
C THR A 598 -0.80 1.17 -34.59
N ARG A 599 -1.06 0.09 -33.83
CA ARG A 599 -2.06 -0.92 -34.15
C ARG A 599 -3.45 -0.32 -34.21
N ALA A 600 -4.21 -0.65 -35.24
CA ALA A 600 -5.64 -0.34 -35.28
C ALA A 600 -6.34 -0.87 -34.01
N PRO A 601 -7.05 -0.02 -33.26
CA PRO A 601 -7.50 -0.35 -31.91
C PRO A 601 -8.57 -1.45 -31.95
N PRO A 602 -8.33 -2.61 -31.32
CA PRO A 602 -9.36 -3.64 -31.23
C PRO A 602 -10.42 -3.24 -30.19
N HIS A 603 -11.61 -3.82 -30.27
CA HIS A 603 -12.68 -3.63 -29.28
C HIS A 603 -12.37 -4.35 -27.96
N HIS A 604 -11.38 -3.84 -27.22
CA HIS A 604 -10.88 -4.42 -25.98
C HIS A 604 -11.86 -4.25 -24.81
N LEU A 605 -11.64 -5.00 -23.73
CA LEU A 605 -12.45 -5.01 -22.50
C LEU A 605 -11.78 -4.29 -21.31
N ALA A 606 -10.68 -3.57 -21.50
CA ALA A 606 -9.97 -2.90 -20.40
C ALA A 606 -10.84 -1.91 -19.61
N LEU A 607 -11.89 -1.36 -20.24
CA LEU A 607 -12.87 -0.46 -19.65
C LEU A 607 -14.22 -1.14 -19.37
N GLY A 608 -14.25 -2.48 -19.35
CA GLY A 608 -15.45 -3.29 -19.22
C GLY A 608 -16.30 -3.32 -20.49
N HIS A 609 -17.55 -3.78 -20.36
CA HIS A 609 -18.54 -3.84 -21.45
C HIS A 609 -19.96 -3.83 -20.87
N GLY A 610 -20.97 -3.60 -21.72
CA GLY A 610 -22.37 -3.55 -21.29
C GLY A 610 -22.71 -2.28 -20.51
N ALA A 611 -23.77 -2.32 -19.69
CA ALA A 611 -24.24 -1.12 -19.00
C ALA A 611 -23.25 -0.61 -17.93
N HIS A 612 -22.35 -1.45 -17.43
CA HIS A 612 -21.27 -1.05 -16.52
C HIS A 612 -19.96 -0.68 -17.24
N TYR A 613 -19.98 -0.43 -18.55
CA TYR A 613 -18.83 0.18 -19.24
C TYR A 613 -18.34 1.42 -18.47
N CYS A 614 -17.03 1.63 -18.39
CA CYS A 614 -16.43 2.67 -17.54
C CYS A 614 -17.08 4.05 -17.81
N LEU A 615 -17.58 4.70 -16.74
CA LEU A 615 -18.18 6.03 -16.84
C LEU A 615 -17.13 7.09 -17.21
N GLY A 616 -15.94 7.01 -16.60
CA GLY A 616 -14.82 7.93 -16.81
C GLY A 616 -13.96 7.62 -18.04
N ALA A 617 -14.40 6.76 -18.96
CA ALA A 617 -13.59 6.30 -20.10
C ALA A 617 -12.99 7.46 -20.93
N GLU A 618 -13.81 8.47 -21.25
CA GLU A 618 -13.37 9.61 -22.05
C GLU A 618 -12.41 10.53 -21.30
N LEU A 619 -12.57 10.64 -19.97
CA LEU A 619 -11.67 11.39 -19.11
C LEU A 619 -10.30 10.71 -19.06
N ALA A 620 -10.26 9.42 -18.72
CA ALA A 620 -9.02 8.64 -18.71
C ALA A 620 -8.29 8.68 -20.06
N ARG A 621 -9.03 8.52 -21.17
CA ARG A 621 -8.45 8.65 -22.52
C ARG A 621 -7.84 10.02 -22.77
N MET A 622 -8.51 11.07 -22.34
CA MET A 622 -8.01 12.44 -22.50
C MET A 622 -6.71 12.63 -21.70
N GLU A 623 -6.69 12.22 -20.43
CA GLU A 623 -5.52 12.37 -19.58
C GLU A 623 -4.30 11.62 -20.15
N LEU A 624 -4.47 10.36 -20.55
CA LEU A 624 -3.39 9.57 -21.14
C LEU A 624 -2.87 10.17 -22.46
N ARG A 625 -3.76 10.68 -23.33
CA ARG A 625 -3.38 11.37 -24.58
C ARG A 625 -2.58 12.63 -24.34
N VAL A 626 -2.90 13.37 -23.26
CA VAL A 626 -2.23 14.61 -22.91
C VAL A 626 -0.89 14.31 -22.24
N CYS A 627 -0.86 13.44 -21.23
CA CYS A 627 0.28 13.26 -20.35
C CYS A 627 1.42 12.44 -20.99
N ILE A 628 1.13 11.29 -21.61
CA ILE A 628 2.17 10.37 -22.09
C ILE A 628 3.13 11.05 -23.09
N PRO A 629 2.65 11.69 -24.17
CA PRO A 629 3.56 12.31 -25.14
C PRO A 629 4.27 13.54 -24.58
N ARG A 630 3.77 14.18 -23.50
CA ARG A 630 4.44 15.32 -22.87
C ARG A 630 5.67 14.88 -22.10
N VAL A 631 5.56 13.82 -21.30
CA VAL A 631 6.71 13.24 -20.57
C VAL A 631 7.80 12.84 -21.56
N LEU A 632 7.45 12.05 -22.58
CA LEU A 632 8.42 11.54 -23.56
C LEU A 632 9.07 12.63 -24.42
N ARG A 633 8.37 13.73 -24.69
CA ARG A 633 8.93 14.89 -25.42
C ARG A 633 9.79 15.78 -24.54
N ARG A 634 9.42 15.96 -23.27
CA ARG A 634 10.20 16.76 -22.31
C ARG A 634 11.52 16.06 -21.95
N PHE A 635 11.48 14.75 -21.76
CA PHE A 635 12.63 13.93 -21.38
C PHE A 635 12.90 12.85 -22.45
N PRO A 636 13.58 13.19 -23.56
CA PRO A 636 13.78 12.27 -24.67
C PRO A 636 14.73 11.09 -24.36
N ASP A 637 15.63 11.26 -23.37
CA ASP A 637 16.65 10.29 -22.94
C ASP A 637 16.28 9.57 -21.62
N LEU A 638 14.98 9.60 -21.30
CA LEU A 638 14.41 9.00 -20.09
C LEU A 638 14.73 7.50 -20.00
N ARG A 639 15.28 7.07 -18.87
CA ARG A 639 15.67 5.68 -18.60
C ARG A 639 15.48 5.33 -17.13
N LEU A 640 15.31 4.05 -16.83
CA LEU A 640 15.18 3.59 -15.44
C LEU A 640 16.50 3.77 -14.67
N GLN A 641 16.40 4.25 -13.42
CA GLN A 641 17.55 4.33 -12.52
C GLN A 641 18.03 2.93 -12.07
N ARG A 642 17.12 1.95 -12.04
CA ARG A 642 17.37 0.56 -11.66
C ARG A 642 16.68 -0.41 -12.63
N PRO A 643 17.16 -1.66 -12.77
CA PRO A 643 16.52 -2.68 -13.61
C PRO A 643 15.02 -2.85 -13.32
N LEU A 644 14.23 -3.13 -14.37
CA LEU A 644 12.78 -3.39 -14.28
C LEU A 644 12.42 -4.44 -13.21
N ARG A 645 13.26 -5.48 -13.09
CA ARG A 645 13.07 -6.57 -12.12
C ARG A 645 13.19 -6.15 -10.65
N ASP A 646 13.79 -4.99 -10.37
CA ASP A 646 13.99 -4.46 -9.03
C ASP A 646 12.86 -3.49 -8.64
N LEU A 647 11.89 -3.25 -9.53
CA LEU A 647 10.70 -2.46 -9.26
C LEU A 647 9.63 -3.29 -8.56
N ARG A 648 8.92 -2.67 -7.62
CA ARG A 648 7.80 -3.29 -6.90
C ARG A 648 6.48 -2.89 -7.52
N PHE A 649 5.59 -3.86 -7.64
CA PHE A 649 4.28 -3.70 -8.25
C PHE A 649 3.17 -3.95 -7.24
N THR A 650 1.96 -3.50 -7.56
CA THR A 650 0.80 -3.53 -6.65
C THR A 650 -0.28 -4.52 -7.13
N PRO A 651 -0.02 -5.84 -7.15
CA PRO A 651 -0.95 -6.85 -7.67
C PRO A 651 -2.26 -6.94 -6.90
N LEU A 652 -2.27 -6.46 -5.66
CA LEU A 652 -3.44 -6.49 -4.79
C LEU A 652 -4.11 -5.12 -4.68
N ASN A 653 -3.73 -4.11 -5.48
CA ASN A 653 -4.50 -2.87 -5.54
C ASN A 653 -5.65 -3.01 -6.55
N ALA A 654 -6.71 -2.24 -6.35
CA ALA A 654 -7.86 -2.17 -7.26
C ALA A 654 -7.46 -1.86 -8.72
N ALA A 655 -6.42 -1.03 -8.87
CA ALA A 655 -5.71 -0.84 -10.12
C ALA A 655 -4.27 -1.33 -9.95
N TYR A 656 -3.86 -2.27 -10.80
CA TYR A 656 -2.47 -2.71 -10.87
C TYR A 656 -1.56 -1.55 -11.25
N GLY A 657 -0.43 -1.41 -10.56
CA GLY A 657 0.51 -0.33 -10.75
C GLY A 657 1.94 -0.73 -10.36
N VAL A 658 2.83 0.26 -10.44
CA VAL A 658 4.20 0.21 -9.89
C VAL A 658 4.27 1.19 -8.73
N GLU A 659 4.93 0.82 -7.64
CA GLU A 659 4.99 1.65 -6.43
C GLU A 659 5.82 2.92 -6.62
N ALA A 660 6.94 2.79 -7.35
CA ALA A 660 7.87 3.89 -7.64
C ALA A 660 8.47 3.66 -9.02
N LEU A 661 8.62 4.74 -9.79
CA LEU A 661 9.24 4.78 -11.11
C LEU A 661 10.46 5.71 -11.09
N PRO A 662 11.58 5.27 -10.49
CA PRO A 662 12.78 6.07 -10.43
C PRO A 662 13.47 6.11 -11.80
N VAL A 663 13.69 7.32 -12.29
CA VAL A 663 14.23 7.59 -13.63
C VAL A 663 15.39 8.57 -13.61
N LEU A 664 16.15 8.51 -14.70
CA LEU A 664 17.16 9.48 -15.09
C LEU A 664 16.79 9.99 -16.49
N TRP A 665 17.18 11.22 -16.82
CA TRP A 665 17.11 11.74 -18.19
C TRP A 665 18.44 12.42 -18.51
#